data_AF-A0A154P1H0-F1
#
_entry.id   AF-A0A154P1H0-F1
#
_cell.length_a   1.000
_cell.length_b   1.000
_cell.length_c   1.000
_cell.angle_alpha   90.00
_cell.angle_beta   90.00
_cell.angle_gamma   90.00
#
_symmetry.space_group_name_H-M   'P 1'
#
loop_
_entity.id
_entity.type
_entity.pdbx_description
1 polymer ?
#
loop_
_entity_poly.entity_id
_entity_poly.type
_entity_poly.pdbx_seq_one_letter_code
_entity_poly.pdbx_strand_id
1 'polypeptide(L)'
;MCHKYGLRFEEVSQKYGILQNAMDEFRGDKIAILYDPGMFPALLKDSNGNVVPRNGGVPQEGNLTKHLEVFREHLINQIPDESFHGVGVIDFESWRPIFRQNWASLQLYKDFSIEIVRKQHPFWNSRSVEQEAKRSFEKYGKLFMEDTLKAAKQIRPFASWGYYAYPYCYNLTPNQPSSQCDETAMLENDKMSWLFELEDVLLPSVYLRQSLANSQRVGLVGGRVKEALRIAKETTPRKRVLPYYWYKYQDHRDTYLNKADLEATLRKILDLGADGLIIWGSSNDINTKEKCLRFREYLNNDLGPIVAGVRQTVPGLTHYEANPAENRFDVSVDQKEELKETPVHNIVLYPDKHSWCKTTPIKQVVAWPQCSSQELDNNVCVGACFSYMVPHSEPSAPGDLIRPYCDSCQPLDSVWHTVTLDCKDEENNPITVQKKVQIITNCSCSSCMETSRIKPDYNTLLQSLTKENLDKNVNIVHETPDLLLNPNLNASKNTTRDGVQANERFMQLYQKLKDTEQLTESGAKELFSKFEEDINLDNLRDLLKKYSQEEERQQSHQHQHQHQHQPNGKQQQQQQQQQQHHPTTTVLHRGPHHSMVLDSDVKEKIDVEPHYLHPAVAGQEISYHDNGLVDKDKKKDF
;
A
#
# COMPACT_ATOMS: atom_id res chain seq x y z
N MET A 1 7.16 -29.37 11.75
CA MET A 1 6.02 -30.15 12.32
C MET A 1 6.16 -31.65 12.12
N CYS A 2 6.52 -32.14 10.93
CA CYS A 2 6.59 -33.57 10.65
C CYS A 2 7.92 -34.24 11.01
N HIS A 3 8.98 -33.47 11.31
CA HIS A 3 10.31 -33.99 11.65
C HIS A 3 10.29 -34.94 12.86
N LYS A 4 9.40 -34.70 13.83
CA LYS A 4 9.17 -35.60 14.99
C LYS A 4 8.76 -37.03 14.60
N TYR A 5 8.30 -37.22 13.36
CA TYR A 5 7.94 -38.53 12.80
C TYR A 5 9.02 -39.08 11.85
N GLY A 6 10.19 -38.45 11.77
CA GLY A 6 11.25 -38.82 10.82
C GLY A 6 11.00 -38.37 9.38
N LEU A 7 10.04 -37.46 9.15
CA LEU A 7 9.69 -36.95 7.82
C LEU A 7 10.24 -35.53 7.67
N ARG A 8 11.38 -35.38 7.00
CA ARG A 8 12.13 -34.12 6.84
C ARG A 8 11.98 -33.44 5.48
N PHE A 9 11.26 -34.07 4.54
CA PHE A 9 10.90 -33.49 3.25
C PHE A 9 12.10 -33.05 2.40
N GLU A 10 13.21 -33.78 2.45
CA GLU A 10 14.43 -33.47 1.70
C GLU A 10 14.21 -33.53 0.18
N GLU A 11 13.23 -34.33 -0.28
CA GLU A 11 12.88 -34.43 -1.70
C GLU A 11 12.42 -33.10 -2.33
N VAL A 12 11.93 -32.15 -1.52
CA VAL A 12 11.45 -30.83 -2.00
C VAL A 12 12.56 -30.12 -2.77
N SER A 13 13.74 -30.00 -2.17
CA SER A 13 14.90 -29.38 -2.80
C SER A 13 15.70 -30.37 -3.64
N GLN A 14 16.00 -31.57 -3.12
CA GLN A 14 16.91 -32.52 -3.75
C GLN A 14 16.38 -33.14 -5.03
N LYS A 15 15.05 -33.35 -5.13
CA LYS A 15 14.43 -34.04 -6.28
C LYS A 15 13.62 -33.09 -7.15
N TYR A 16 12.88 -32.16 -6.54
CA TYR A 16 11.98 -31.26 -7.28
C TYR A 16 12.58 -29.87 -7.52
N GLY A 17 13.75 -29.58 -6.94
CA GLY A 17 14.46 -28.32 -7.15
C GLY A 17 13.69 -27.09 -6.64
N ILE A 18 12.81 -27.28 -5.66
CA ILE A 18 12.11 -26.19 -4.99
C ILE A 18 13.07 -25.59 -3.96
N LEU A 19 13.19 -24.26 -3.92
CA LEU A 19 13.99 -23.60 -2.89
C LEU A 19 13.37 -23.88 -1.51
N GLN A 20 14.19 -24.40 -0.60
CA GLN A 20 13.79 -24.83 0.73
C GLN A 20 14.76 -24.22 1.74
N ASN A 21 14.23 -23.76 2.87
CA ASN A 21 15.07 -23.33 3.99
C ASN A 21 15.98 -24.48 4.44
N ALA A 22 17.18 -24.13 4.90
CA ALA A 22 18.08 -25.10 5.51
C ALA A 22 17.36 -25.92 6.58
N MET A 23 17.58 -27.24 6.56
CA MET A 23 16.97 -28.19 7.50
C MET A 23 15.43 -28.23 7.49
N ASP A 24 14.77 -27.71 6.44
CA ASP A 24 13.30 -27.63 6.35
C ASP A 24 12.69 -26.82 7.52
N GLU A 25 13.43 -25.82 8.01
CA GLU A 25 12.93 -24.88 9.02
C GLU A 25 11.80 -24.01 8.47
N PHE A 26 10.79 -23.75 9.30
CA PHE A 26 9.63 -22.97 8.85
C PHE A 26 9.99 -21.51 8.52
N ARG A 27 10.97 -20.96 9.24
CA ARG A 27 11.60 -19.66 8.95
C ARG A 27 13.10 -19.90 8.84
N GLY A 28 13.70 -19.53 7.73
CA GLY A 28 15.10 -19.81 7.45
C GLY A 28 15.65 -18.90 6.37
N ASP A 29 16.72 -19.32 5.71
CA ASP A 29 17.52 -18.51 4.79
C ASP A 29 16.82 -18.18 3.46
N LYS A 30 15.83 -18.96 3.03
CA LYS A 30 15.10 -18.74 1.77
C LYS A 30 13.83 -17.92 1.95
N ILE A 31 13.05 -18.19 2.98
CA ILE A 31 11.75 -17.55 3.22
C ILE A 31 11.37 -17.57 4.70
N ALA A 32 10.73 -16.48 5.16
CA ALA A 32 10.13 -16.39 6.48
C ALA A 32 8.82 -15.60 6.42
N ILE A 33 7.72 -16.20 6.89
CA ILE A 33 6.42 -15.55 7.03
C ILE A 33 6.15 -15.15 8.48
N LEU A 34 5.74 -13.91 8.69
CA LEU A 34 5.37 -13.35 9.98
C LEU A 34 3.84 -13.26 10.02
N TYR A 35 3.19 -14.12 10.82
CA TYR A 35 1.75 -14.12 11.00
C TYR A 35 1.33 -13.03 11.99
N ASP A 36 0.51 -12.09 11.55
CA ASP A 36 -0.05 -10.97 12.32
C ASP A 36 0.96 -10.33 13.29
N PRO A 37 2.13 -9.87 12.79
CA PRO A 37 3.23 -9.42 13.65
C PRO A 37 2.97 -8.03 14.23
N GLY A 38 3.69 -7.72 15.32
CA GLY A 38 3.46 -6.50 16.07
C GLY A 38 2.09 -6.48 16.75
N MET A 39 1.54 -5.29 16.89
CA MET A 39 0.22 -5.07 17.48
C MET A 39 -0.68 -4.26 16.53
N PHE A 40 -0.92 -4.77 15.32
CA PHE A 40 -1.82 -4.07 14.38
C PHE A 40 -3.19 -3.85 15.02
N PRO A 41 -3.82 -2.67 14.86
CA PRO A 41 -5.20 -2.44 15.28
C PRO A 41 -6.12 -3.48 14.64
N ALA A 42 -6.93 -4.17 15.42
CA ALA A 42 -7.81 -5.21 14.90
C ALA A 42 -9.04 -5.41 15.79
N LEU A 43 -10.17 -5.77 15.20
CA LEU A 43 -11.39 -6.12 15.91
C LEU A 43 -11.50 -7.64 15.96
N LEU A 44 -11.12 -8.20 17.12
CA LEU A 44 -11.02 -9.64 17.35
C LEU A 44 -12.29 -10.17 18.01
N LYS A 45 -12.58 -11.46 17.91
CA LYS A 45 -13.66 -12.09 18.68
C LYS A 45 -13.10 -12.83 19.89
N ASP A 46 -13.69 -12.61 21.05
CA ASP A 46 -13.39 -13.40 22.25
C ASP A 46 -14.07 -14.78 22.21
N SER A 47 -13.82 -15.60 23.23
CA SER A 47 -14.40 -16.95 23.34
C SER A 47 -15.93 -16.97 23.43
N ASN A 48 -16.54 -15.85 23.81
CA ASN A 48 -17.99 -15.68 23.88
C ASN A 48 -18.58 -15.09 22.58
N GLY A 49 -17.73 -14.78 21.60
CA GLY A 49 -18.10 -14.16 20.33
C GLY A 49 -18.20 -12.63 20.38
N ASN A 50 -17.86 -11.98 21.50
CA ASN A 50 -17.87 -10.52 21.60
C ASN A 50 -16.69 -9.91 20.85
N VAL A 51 -16.91 -8.76 20.22
CA VAL A 51 -15.85 -8.03 19.53
C VAL A 51 -15.01 -7.25 20.53
N VAL A 52 -13.71 -7.51 20.54
CA VAL A 52 -12.72 -6.86 21.41
C VAL A 52 -11.71 -6.09 20.54
N PRO A 53 -11.55 -4.77 20.74
CA PRO A 53 -10.58 -3.99 19.99
C PRO A 53 -9.16 -4.23 20.51
N ARG A 54 -8.30 -4.82 19.67
CA ARG A 54 -6.85 -4.84 19.88
C ARG A 54 -6.27 -3.53 19.36
N ASN A 55 -5.44 -2.88 20.17
CA ASN A 55 -4.74 -1.62 19.83
C ASN A 55 -5.67 -0.61 19.13
N GLY A 56 -6.81 -0.28 19.75
CA GLY A 56 -7.79 0.66 19.21
C GLY A 56 -8.80 0.08 18.22
N GLY A 57 -8.61 -1.15 17.74
CA GLY A 57 -9.54 -1.84 16.84
C GLY A 57 -9.42 -1.41 15.38
N VAL A 58 -9.37 -0.10 15.12
CA VAL A 58 -9.20 0.51 13.80
C VAL A 58 -7.92 1.36 13.76
N PRO A 59 -7.28 1.55 12.59
CA PRO A 59 -5.98 2.20 12.51
C PRO A 59 -5.95 3.64 13.07
N GLN A 60 -7.03 4.41 12.92
CA GLN A 60 -7.10 5.79 13.41
C GLN A 60 -7.16 5.93 14.95
N GLU A 61 -7.45 4.85 15.67
CA GLU A 61 -7.42 4.79 17.14
C GLU A 61 -6.21 4.00 17.65
N GLY A 62 -5.34 3.54 16.75
CA GLY A 62 -4.21 2.68 17.09
C GLY A 62 -2.99 3.44 17.59
N ASN A 63 -2.27 2.85 18.54
CA ASN A 63 -0.95 3.33 18.94
C ASN A 63 0.12 2.73 18.02
N LEU A 64 0.65 3.55 17.11
CA LEU A 64 1.68 3.15 16.14
C LEU A 64 3.00 2.80 16.80
N THR A 65 3.47 3.58 17.77
CA THR A 65 4.73 3.32 18.48
C THR A 65 4.71 1.97 19.16
N LYS A 66 3.62 1.65 19.87
CA LYS A 66 3.42 0.34 20.51
C LYS A 66 3.40 -0.79 19.48
N HIS A 67 2.76 -0.59 18.33
CA HIS A 67 2.76 -1.58 17.25
C HIS A 67 4.19 -1.84 16.75
N LEU A 68 4.95 -0.79 16.47
CA LEU A 68 6.30 -0.91 15.95
C LEU A 68 7.25 -1.55 16.97
N GLU A 69 7.19 -1.19 18.25
CA GLU A 69 8.00 -1.83 19.30
C GLU A 69 7.81 -3.35 19.32
N VAL A 70 6.56 -3.81 19.40
CA VAL A 70 6.24 -5.25 19.40
C VAL A 70 6.60 -5.90 18.06
N PHE A 71 6.45 -5.17 16.94
CA PHE A 71 6.84 -5.67 15.63
C PHE A 71 8.35 -5.94 15.56
N ARG A 72 9.18 -5.02 16.08
CA ARG A 72 10.64 -5.20 16.13
C ARG A 72 11.03 -6.41 16.96
N GLU A 73 10.40 -6.61 18.12
CA GLU A 73 10.63 -7.78 18.97
C GLU A 73 10.24 -9.08 18.25
N HIS A 74 9.06 -9.13 17.63
CA HIS A 74 8.61 -10.30 16.86
C HIS A 74 9.58 -10.61 15.73
N LEU A 75 10.01 -9.60 14.97
CA LEU A 75 10.90 -9.79 13.83
C LEU A 75 12.28 -10.29 14.28
N ILE A 76 12.89 -9.70 15.30
CA ILE A 76 14.20 -10.13 15.83
C ILE A 76 14.13 -11.57 16.34
N ASN A 77 13.05 -11.93 17.03
CA ASN A 77 12.89 -13.29 17.56
C ASN A 77 12.60 -14.33 16.47
N GLN A 78 11.84 -13.98 15.43
CA GLN A 78 11.43 -14.92 14.37
C GLN A 78 12.44 -15.02 13.22
N ILE A 79 13.24 -13.98 12.99
CA ILE A 79 14.29 -13.93 11.97
C ILE A 79 15.55 -13.37 12.65
N PRO A 80 16.24 -14.17 13.49
CA PRO A 80 17.38 -13.68 14.28
C PRO A 80 18.60 -13.29 13.43
N ASP A 81 18.77 -13.91 12.26
CA ASP A 81 19.85 -13.59 11.34
C ASP A 81 19.67 -12.20 10.72
N GLU A 82 20.54 -11.26 11.08
CA GLU A 82 20.55 -9.90 10.54
C GLU A 82 20.91 -9.85 9.05
N SER A 83 21.62 -10.86 8.56
CA SER A 83 22.01 -11.03 7.15
C SER A 83 20.98 -11.79 6.31
N PHE A 84 19.77 -12.03 6.87
CA PHE A 84 18.68 -12.66 6.15
C PHE A 84 18.42 -11.94 4.82
N HIS A 85 18.58 -12.68 3.73
CA HIS A 85 18.47 -12.21 2.35
C HIS A 85 17.41 -12.99 1.54
N GLY A 86 16.56 -13.74 2.24
CA GLY A 86 15.43 -14.45 1.67
C GLY A 86 14.20 -13.56 1.47
N VAL A 87 13.06 -14.20 1.23
CA VAL A 87 11.76 -13.53 1.10
C VAL A 87 11.13 -13.34 2.49
N GLY A 88 10.95 -12.10 2.92
CA GLY A 88 10.25 -11.74 4.16
C GLY A 88 8.79 -11.41 3.87
N VAL A 89 7.87 -12.17 4.45
CA VAL A 89 6.42 -12.01 4.20
C VAL A 89 5.72 -11.52 5.45
N ILE A 90 5.07 -10.36 5.37
CA ILE A 90 4.21 -9.85 6.44
C ILE A 90 2.78 -10.29 6.13
N ASP A 91 2.25 -11.20 6.95
CA ASP A 91 0.89 -11.71 6.80
C ASP A 91 -0.05 -10.97 7.74
N PHE A 92 -0.61 -9.88 7.23
CA PHE A 92 -1.58 -9.03 7.92
C PHE A 92 -2.89 -8.97 7.13
N GLU A 93 -3.94 -9.61 7.65
CA GLU A 93 -5.23 -9.76 6.96
C GLU A 93 -6.42 -9.13 7.71
N SER A 94 -6.18 -8.44 8.83
CA SER A 94 -7.27 -7.96 9.70
C SER A 94 -8.17 -6.95 8.98
N TRP A 95 -7.58 -6.03 8.20
CA TRP A 95 -8.29 -5.07 7.36
C TRP A 95 -7.46 -4.71 6.14
N ARG A 96 -8.09 -4.12 5.11
CA ARG A 96 -7.41 -3.56 3.93
C ARG A 96 -7.26 -2.05 4.07
N PRO A 97 -6.16 -1.42 3.61
CA PRO A 97 -5.92 0.00 3.80
C PRO A 97 -6.88 0.91 3.02
N ILE A 98 -7.61 0.36 2.05
CA ILE A 98 -8.65 1.06 1.30
C ILE A 98 -10.02 0.79 1.93
N PHE A 99 -10.70 1.84 2.37
CA PHE A 99 -11.93 1.72 3.16
C PHE A 99 -13.02 0.93 2.44
N ARG A 100 -13.17 1.14 1.12
CA ARG A 100 -14.16 0.45 0.27
C ARG A 100 -13.97 -1.07 0.26
N GLN A 101 -12.74 -1.55 0.32
CA GLN A 101 -12.38 -2.97 0.20
C GLN A 101 -12.68 -3.78 1.46
N ASN A 102 -13.09 -3.14 2.56
CA ASN A 102 -13.47 -3.80 3.80
C ASN A 102 -14.95 -4.22 3.79
N TRP A 103 -15.31 -5.15 2.90
CA TRP A 103 -16.66 -5.70 2.76
C TRP A 103 -16.78 -7.10 3.39
N ALA A 104 -18.01 -7.65 3.40
CA ALA A 104 -18.37 -8.91 4.06
C ALA A 104 -17.93 -8.95 5.53
N SER A 105 -17.11 -9.92 5.93
CA SER A 105 -16.66 -10.06 7.32
C SER A 105 -15.85 -8.85 7.82
N LEU A 106 -15.29 -8.03 6.92
CA LEU A 106 -14.53 -6.84 7.28
C LEU A 106 -15.39 -5.57 7.38
N GLN A 107 -16.69 -5.66 7.10
CA GLN A 107 -17.62 -4.52 7.20
C GLN A 107 -17.62 -3.89 8.60
N LEU A 108 -17.34 -4.69 9.64
CA LEU A 108 -17.22 -4.23 11.01
C LEU A 108 -16.19 -3.10 11.19
N TYR A 109 -15.13 -3.02 10.37
CA TYR A 109 -14.13 -1.95 10.47
C TYR A 109 -14.68 -0.62 9.96
N LYS A 110 -15.55 -0.67 8.93
CA LYS A 110 -16.24 0.51 8.42
C LYS A 110 -17.25 1.01 9.43
N ASP A 111 -18.05 0.10 9.98
CA ASP A 111 -19.10 0.42 10.93
C ASP A 111 -18.50 1.05 12.21
N PHE A 112 -17.44 0.44 12.75
CA PHE A 112 -16.74 0.97 13.93
C PHE A 112 -16.10 2.34 13.66
N SER A 113 -15.49 2.53 12.49
CA SER A 113 -14.92 3.83 12.09
C SER A 113 -15.99 4.92 11.99
N ILE A 114 -17.15 4.61 11.42
CA ILE A 114 -18.29 5.52 11.32
C ILE A 114 -18.86 5.84 12.70
N GLU A 115 -18.95 4.85 13.59
CA GLU A 115 -19.44 5.03 14.96
C GLU A 115 -18.55 5.98 15.77
N ILE A 116 -17.22 5.85 15.66
CA ILE A 116 -16.27 6.76 16.31
C ILE A 116 -16.51 8.22 15.89
N VAL A 117 -16.54 8.47 14.57
CA VAL A 117 -16.76 9.82 14.03
C VAL A 117 -18.14 10.35 14.43
N ARG A 118 -19.17 9.49 14.44
CA ARG A 118 -20.51 9.87 14.89
C ARG A 118 -20.53 10.31 16.36
N LYS A 119 -19.80 9.60 17.23
CA LYS A 119 -19.70 9.94 18.66
C LYS A 119 -18.95 11.26 18.87
N GLN A 120 -17.88 11.50 18.10
CA GLN A 120 -17.09 12.74 18.16
C GLN A 120 -17.83 13.93 17.56
N HIS A 121 -18.69 13.70 16.54
CA HIS A 121 -19.44 14.74 15.85
C HIS A 121 -20.95 14.41 15.76
N PRO A 122 -21.71 14.49 16.88
CA PRO A 122 -23.12 14.08 16.92
C PRO A 122 -24.05 14.82 15.94
N PHE A 123 -23.69 16.05 15.58
CA PHE A 123 -24.50 16.93 14.74
C PHE A 123 -24.15 16.89 13.24
N TRP A 124 -23.11 16.15 12.85
CA TRP A 124 -22.74 16.03 11.43
C TRP A 124 -23.76 15.17 10.67
N ASN A 125 -24.01 15.50 9.40
CA ASN A 125 -24.81 14.64 8.54
C ASN A 125 -24.06 13.34 8.20
N SER A 126 -24.79 12.30 7.77
CA SER A 126 -24.20 10.98 7.50
C SER A 126 -23.12 10.97 6.42
N ARG A 127 -23.24 11.81 5.39
CA ARG A 127 -22.22 11.93 4.35
C ARG A 127 -20.89 12.44 4.92
N SER A 128 -20.95 13.45 5.78
CA SER A 128 -19.76 14.05 6.39
C SER A 128 -19.08 13.08 7.35
N VAL A 129 -19.88 12.32 8.11
CA VAL A 129 -19.37 11.26 9.00
C VAL A 129 -18.69 10.14 8.21
N GLU A 130 -19.32 9.65 7.14
CA GLU A 130 -18.73 8.60 6.30
C GLU A 130 -17.46 9.07 5.58
N GLN A 131 -17.45 10.31 5.07
CA GLN A 131 -16.29 10.90 4.42
C GLN A 131 -15.10 11.03 5.38
N GLU A 132 -15.34 11.48 6.61
CA GLU A 132 -14.29 11.60 7.63
C GLU A 132 -13.84 10.22 8.14
N ALA A 133 -14.75 9.28 8.34
CA ALA A 133 -14.41 7.91 8.73
C ALA A 133 -13.51 7.25 7.67
N LYS A 134 -13.86 7.39 6.38
CA LYS A 134 -13.02 6.95 5.26
C LYS A 134 -11.65 7.63 5.30
N ARG A 135 -11.61 8.96 5.36
CA ARG A 135 -10.37 9.75 5.32
C ARG A 135 -9.41 9.36 6.45
N SER A 136 -9.93 9.25 7.68
CA SER A 136 -9.13 8.87 8.83
C SER A 136 -8.68 7.42 8.75
N PHE A 137 -9.57 6.49 8.43
CA PHE A 137 -9.20 5.08 8.28
C PHE A 137 -8.10 4.86 7.23
N GLU A 138 -8.23 5.43 6.03
CA GLU A 138 -7.23 5.25 4.96
C GLU A 138 -5.91 5.95 5.30
N LYS A 139 -5.94 7.13 5.94
CA LYS A 139 -4.74 7.84 6.39
C LYS A 139 -3.91 6.99 7.35
N TYR A 140 -4.54 6.47 8.40
CA TYR A 140 -3.81 5.71 9.42
C TYR A 140 -3.58 4.25 8.97
N GLY A 141 -4.46 3.67 8.16
CA GLY A 141 -4.24 2.36 7.56
C GLY A 141 -2.98 2.34 6.69
N LYS A 142 -2.79 3.37 5.87
CA LYS A 142 -1.53 3.62 5.17
C LYS A 142 -0.35 3.72 6.13
N LEU A 143 -0.44 4.58 7.15
CA LEU A 143 0.65 4.82 8.09
C LEU A 143 1.13 3.54 8.78
N PHE A 144 0.20 2.73 9.29
CA PHE A 144 0.53 1.46 9.95
C PHE A 144 1.20 0.47 9.00
N MET A 145 0.73 0.30 7.77
CA MET A 145 1.36 -0.63 6.83
C MET A 145 2.72 -0.13 6.33
N GLU A 146 2.81 1.16 5.99
CA GLU A 146 4.02 1.77 5.44
C GLU A 146 5.17 1.76 6.46
N ASP A 147 4.93 2.17 7.71
CA ASP A 147 5.98 2.26 8.71
C ASP A 147 6.44 0.90 9.22
N THR A 148 5.56 -0.10 9.22
CA THR A 148 5.92 -1.48 9.55
C THR A 148 6.82 -2.09 8.49
N LEU A 149 6.51 -1.85 7.21
CA LEU A 149 7.38 -2.28 6.11
C LEU A 149 8.74 -1.56 6.14
N LYS A 150 8.77 -0.25 6.42
CA LYS A 150 10.03 0.49 6.63
C LYS A 150 10.84 -0.11 7.79
N ALA A 151 10.20 -0.43 8.91
CA ALA A 151 10.88 -1.06 10.05
C ALA A 151 11.45 -2.44 9.67
N ALA A 152 10.71 -3.25 8.92
CA ALA A 152 11.18 -4.54 8.44
C ALA A 152 12.44 -4.42 7.57
N LYS A 153 12.40 -3.51 6.58
CA LYS A 153 13.55 -3.22 5.70
C LYS A 153 14.72 -2.60 6.45
N GLN A 154 14.48 -1.80 7.48
CA GLN A 154 15.55 -1.23 8.30
C GLN A 154 16.28 -2.31 9.12
N ILE A 155 15.53 -3.26 9.67
CA ILE A 155 16.07 -4.29 10.57
C ILE A 155 16.67 -5.47 9.79
N ARG A 156 16.12 -5.79 8.61
CA ARG A 156 16.64 -6.81 7.69
C ARG A 156 16.77 -6.22 6.28
N PRO A 157 17.82 -5.44 6.02
CA PRO A 157 17.98 -4.68 4.78
C PRO A 157 18.29 -5.53 3.55
N PHE A 158 18.74 -6.77 3.73
CA PHE A 158 19.08 -7.68 2.62
C PHE A 158 17.89 -8.55 2.17
N ALA A 159 16.82 -8.61 2.96
CA ALA A 159 15.64 -9.39 2.65
C ALA A 159 14.75 -8.67 1.63
N SER A 160 14.02 -9.45 0.83
CA SER A 160 12.96 -8.92 -0.03
C SER A 160 11.63 -8.97 0.70
N TRP A 161 11.09 -7.80 1.05
CA TRP A 161 9.87 -7.69 1.84
C TRP A 161 8.62 -7.46 1.00
N GLY A 162 7.51 -8.08 1.41
CA GLY A 162 6.19 -7.84 0.84
C GLY A 162 5.06 -8.27 1.77
N TYR A 163 3.89 -7.68 1.62
CA TYR A 163 2.66 -8.09 2.29
C TYR A 163 1.98 -9.23 1.54
N TYR A 164 1.58 -10.24 2.29
CA TYR A 164 0.76 -11.32 1.73
C TYR A 164 -0.53 -10.78 1.11
N ALA A 165 -0.91 -11.39 -0.02
CA ALA A 165 -2.12 -11.16 -0.80
C ALA A 165 -2.19 -9.88 -1.65
N TYR A 166 -1.25 -8.94 -1.53
CA TYR A 166 -1.23 -7.72 -2.34
C TYR A 166 -0.46 -7.90 -3.66
N PRO A 167 -0.91 -7.27 -4.77
CA PRO A 167 -2.17 -6.53 -4.92
C PRO A 167 -3.40 -7.45 -4.98
N TYR A 168 -4.53 -6.95 -4.48
CA TYR A 168 -5.82 -7.63 -4.63
C TYR A 168 -6.45 -7.36 -6.01
N CYS A 169 -7.26 -8.30 -6.48
CA CYS A 169 -7.92 -8.27 -7.80
C CYS A 169 -9.44 -8.49 -7.73
N TYR A 170 -9.93 -9.29 -6.77
CA TYR A 170 -11.35 -9.61 -6.56
C TYR A 170 -12.10 -10.21 -7.76
N ASN A 171 -11.39 -10.82 -8.72
CA ASN A 171 -12.00 -11.60 -9.79
C ASN A 171 -12.72 -12.86 -9.28
N LEU A 172 -13.71 -13.32 -10.05
CA LEU A 172 -14.58 -14.45 -9.73
C LEU A 172 -15.21 -14.32 -8.33
N THR A 173 -15.64 -13.12 -7.96
CA THR A 173 -16.44 -12.85 -6.76
C THR A 173 -17.88 -12.53 -7.17
N PRO A 174 -18.86 -12.53 -6.24
CA PRO A 174 -20.24 -12.18 -6.58
C PRO A 174 -20.38 -10.83 -7.30
N ASN A 175 -19.55 -9.84 -6.92
CA ASN A 175 -19.58 -8.50 -7.51
C ASN A 175 -18.75 -8.37 -8.80
N GLN A 176 -17.85 -9.32 -9.06
CA GLN A 176 -17.04 -9.39 -10.29
C GLN A 176 -16.91 -10.86 -10.74
N PRO A 177 -17.92 -11.43 -11.42
CA PRO A 177 -17.97 -12.85 -11.74
C PRO A 177 -17.07 -13.26 -12.93
N SER A 178 -16.45 -12.29 -13.60
CA SER A 178 -15.51 -12.53 -14.69
C SER A 178 -14.12 -12.92 -14.15
N SER A 179 -13.23 -13.36 -15.05
CA SER A 179 -11.82 -13.62 -14.70
C SER A 179 -10.97 -12.35 -14.63
N GLN A 180 -11.49 -11.20 -15.07
CA GLN A 180 -10.85 -9.90 -14.97
C GLN A 180 -10.99 -9.34 -13.55
N CYS A 181 -10.02 -8.55 -13.12
CA CYS A 181 -10.09 -7.87 -11.82
C CYS A 181 -11.22 -6.85 -11.78
N ASP A 182 -11.66 -6.51 -10.57
CA ASP A 182 -12.58 -5.39 -10.34
C ASP A 182 -11.88 -4.09 -10.79
N GLU A 183 -12.48 -3.35 -11.73
CA GLU A 183 -11.88 -2.13 -12.29
C GLU A 183 -11.62 -1.08 -11.22
N THR A 184 -12.50 -0.98 -10.23
CA THR A 184 -12.30 -0.06 -9.10
C THR A 184 -11.10 -0.47 -8.25
N ALA A 185 -10.90 -1.78 -8.04
CA ALA A 185 -9.73 -2.28 -7.33
C ALA A 185 -8.43 -2.03 -8.09
N MET A 186 -8.42 -2.12 -9.43
CA MET A 186 -7.25 -1.77 -10.24
C MET A 186 -6.89 -0.28 -10.06
N LEU A 187 -7.88 0.62 -10.13
CA LEU A 187 -7.68 2.06 -9.89
C LEU A 187 -7.25 2.39 -8.45
N GLU A 188 -7.67 1.58 -7.48
CA GLU A 188 -7.22 1.68 -6.09
C GLU A 188 -5.78 1.20 -5.94
N ASN A 189 -5.39 0.12 -6.63
CA ASN A 189 -4.01 -0.37 -6.66
C ASN A 189 -3.06 0.69 -7.27
N ASP A 190 -3.48 1.40 -8.32
CA ASP A 190 -2.68 2.49 -8.93
C ASP A 190 -2.35 3.59 -7.92
N LYS A 191 -3.27 3.85 -6.98
CA LYS A 191 -3.12 4.85 -5.91
C LYS A 191 -2.37 4.32 -4.69
N MET A 192 -2.00 3.04 -4.69
CA MET A 192 -1.24 2.38 -3.64
C MET A 192 0.26 2.27 -3.96
N SER A 193 0.78 3.13 -4.83
CA SER A 193 2.24 3.24 -5.07
C SER A 193 3.05 3.44 -3.79
N TRP A 194 2.48 4.08 -2.76
CA TRP A 194 3.10 4.20 -1.44
C TRP A 194 3.43 2.86 -0.76
N LEU A 195 2.72 1.79 -1.10
CA LEU A 195 3.00 0.43 -0.65
C LEU A 195 3.90 -0.28 -1.66
N PHE A 196 3.49 -0.34 -2.93
CA PHE A 196 4.15 -1.16 -3.94
C PHE A 196 5.56 -0.69 -4.30
N GLU A 197 5.85 0.60 -4.25
CA GLU A 197 7.21 1.11 -4.46
C GLU A 197 8.14 0.75 -3.29
N LEU A 198 7.59 0.62 -2.08
CA LEU A 198 8.34 0.28 -0.88
C LEU A 198 8.61 -1.22 -0.75
N GLU A 199 7.72 -2.07 -1.27
CA GLU A 199 7.91 -3.52 -1.35
C GLU A 199 9.05 -3.90 -2.31
N ASP A 200 9.65 -5.07 -2.11
CA ASP A 200 10.64 -5.67 -3.01
C ASP A 200 10.01 -6.79 -3.86
N VAL A 201 8.88 -7.33 -3.40
CA VAL A 201 8.17 -8.46 -3.99
C VAL A 201 6.66 -8.35 -3.76
N LEU A 202 5.89 -8.59 -4.83
CA LEU A 202 4.43 -8.65 -4.79
C LEU A 202 3.96 -10.09 -4.62
N LEU A 203 2.98 -10.30 -3.72
CA LEU A 203 2.63 -11.63 -3.19
C LEU A 203 1.13 -11.92 -3.34
N PRO A 204 0.54 -11.88 -4.55
CA PRO A 204 -0.89 -12.10 -4.73
C PRO A 204 -1.28 -13.53 -4.33
N SER A 205 -2.35 -13.68 -3.54
CA SER A 205 -2.89 -15.01 -3.21
C SER A 205 -3.70 -15.55 -4.39
N VAL A 206 -3.41 -16.78 -4.84
CA VAL A 206 -4.07 -17.41 -6.00
C VAL A 206 -4.75 -18.74 -5.64
N TYR A 207 -5.21 -18.86 -4.40
CA TYR A 207 -5.84 -20.08 -3.89
C TYR A 207 -7.11 -20.42 -4.69
N LEU A 208 -7.22 -21.69 -5.09
CA LEU A 208 -8.31 -22.18 -5.94
C LEU A 208 -9.54 -22.53 -5.11
N ARG A 209 -10.71 -22.49 -5.74
CA ARG A 209 -11.97 -22.99 -5.18
C ARG A 209 -12.48 -24.16 -6.01
N GLN A 210 -12.93 -25.23 -5.34
CA GLN A 210 -13.45 -26.41 -6.00
C GLN A 210 -14.80 -26.11 -6.67
N SER A 211 -15.59 -25.19 -6.10
CA SER A 211 -16.86 -24.72 -6.68
C SER A 211 -16.75 -24.07 -8.06
N LEU A 212 -15.56 -23.63 -8.47
CA LEU A 212 -15.32 -23.04 -9.79
C LEU A 212 -15.08 -24.12 -10.85
N ALA A 213 -15.51 -23.87 -12.10
CA ALA A 213 -15.14 -24.72 -13.23
C ALA A 213 -13.63 -24.65 -13.52
N ASN A 214 -13.06 -25.67 -14.19
CA ASN A 214 -11.62 -25.73 -14.47
C ASN A 214 -11.10 -24.48 -15.20
N SER A 215 -11.83 -23.98 -16.21
CA SER A 215 -11.47 -22.76 -16.94
C SER A 215 -11.49 -21.52 -16.04
N GLN A 216 -12.43 -21.44 -15.10
CA GLN A 216 -12.51 -20.37 -14.12
C GLN A 216 -11.38 -20.45 -13.09
N ARG A 217 -10.92 -21.64 -12.69
CA ARG A 217 -9.74 -21.77 -11.81
C ARG A 217 -8.48 -21.22 -12.50
N VAL A 218 -8.29 -21.52 -13.79
CA VAL A 218 -7.20 -20.92 -14.59
C VAL A 218 -7.38 -19.41 -14.74
N GLY A 219 -8.61 -18.95 -14.96
CA GLY A 219 -8.95 -17.52 -15.04
C GLY A 219 -8.71 -16.76 -13.73
N LEU A 220 -8.99 -17.40 -12.58
CA LEU A 220 -8.73 -16.85 -11.23
C LEU A 220 -7.26 -16.51 -11.07
N VAL A 221 -6.40 -17.50 -11.31
CA VAL A 221 -4.95 -17.35 -11.22
C VAL A 221 -4.47 -16.32 -12.25
N GLY A 222 -4.93 -16.45 -13.50
CA GLY A 222 -4.51 -15.58 -14.59
C GLY A 222 -4.81 -14.10 -14.34
N GLY A 223 -6.01 -13.76 -13.86
CA GLY A 223 -6.37 -12.37 -13.55
C GLY A 223 -5.52 -11.78 -12.43
N ARG A 224 -5.32 -12.53 -11.35
CA ARG A 224 -4.55 -12.08 -10.17
C ARG A 224 -3.07 -11.88 -10.48
N VAL A 225 -2.47 -12.80 -11.24
CA VAL A 225 -1.06 -12.70 -11.64
C VAL A 225 -0.86 -11.56 -12.65
N LYS A 226 -1.79 -11.38 -13.60
CA LYS A 226 -1.74 -10.24 -14.53
C LYS A 226 -1.76 -8.90 -13.80
N GLU A 227 -2.61 -8.76 -12.77
CA GLU A 227 -2.67 -7.53 -11.99
C GLU A 227 -1.39 -7.27 -11.21
N ALA A 228 -0.83 -8.28 -10.56
CA ALA A 228 0.47 -8.14 -9.90
C ALA A 228 1.59 -7.77 -10.89
N LEU A 229 1.61 -8.38 -12.07
CA LEU A 229 2.59 -8.04 -13.12
C LEU A 229 2.38 -6.63 -13.69
N ARG A 230 1.15 -6.12 -13.74
CA ARG A 230 0.86 -4.74 -14.14
C ARG A 230 1.47 -3.75 -13.15
N ILE A 231 1.17 -3.92 -11.86
CA ILE A 231 1.74 -3.11 -10.78
C ILE A 231 3.27 -3.22 -10.71
N ALA A 232 3.82 -4.44 -10.88
CA ALA A 232 5.26 -4.66 -10.91
C ALA A 232 5.97 -3.92 -12.06
N LYS A 233 5.30 -3.71 -13.20
CA LYS A 233 5.86 -2.97 -14.35
C LYS A 233 5.77 -1.46 -14.18
N GLU A 234 4.80 -0.98 -13.41
CA GLU A 234 4.61 0.44 -13.13
C GLU A 234 5.56 0.97 -12.03
N THR A 235 6.14 0.06 -11.24
CA THR A 235 7.09 0.38 -10.17
C THR A 235 8.54 0.40 -10.67
N THR A 236 9.40 1.21 -10.05
CA THR A 236 10.81 1.35 -10.44
C THR A 236 11.75 1.16 -9.24
N PRO A 237 12.61 0.12 -9.21
CA PRO A 237 12.77 -0.93 -10.21
C PRO A 237 11.57 -1.90 -10.24
N ARG A 238 11.44 -2.67 -11.34
CA ARG A 238 10.41 -3.72 -11.46
C ARG A 238 10.47 -4.65 -10.26
N LYS A 239 9.34 -4.83 -9.57
CA LYS A 239 9.24 -5.77 -8.44
C LYS A 239 9.12 -7.21 -8.91
N ARG A 240 9.60 -8.15 -8.09
CA ARG A 240 9.36 -9.58 -8.32
C ARG A 240 7.90 -9.91 -8.02
N VAL A 241 7.32 -10.84 -8.76
CA VAL A 241 5.96 -11.35 -8.52
C VAL A 241 6.03 -12.82 -8.14
N LEU A 242 5.71 -13.13 -6.89
CA LEU A 242 5.71 -14.49 -6.34
C LEU A 242 4.32 -14.83 -5.79
N PRO A 243 3.38 -15.35 -6.62
CA PRO A 243 2.04 -15.67 -6.17
C PRO A 243 2.04 -16.73 -5.08
N TYR A 244 1.20 -16.53 -4.07
CA TYR A 244 0.96 -17.50 -3.00
C TYR A 244 0.00 -18.58 -3.49
N TYR A 245 0.49 -19.82 -3.51
CA TYR A 245 -0.19 -20.99 -4.03
C TYR A 245 -0.45 -22.01 -2.92
N TRP A 246 -1.67 -22.51 -2.79
CA TRP A 246 -2.01 -23.52 -1.80
C TRP A 246 -2.40 -24.82 -2.49
N TYR A 247 -1.90 -25.95 -1.98
CA TYR A 247 -2.18 -27.29 -2.50
C TYR A 247 -3.57 -27.83 -2.15
N LYS A 248 -4.43 -27.04 -1.49
CA LYS A 248 -5.83 -27.38 -1.18
C LYS A 248 -6.79 -26.41 -1.86
N TYR A 249 -8.03 -26.84 -2.09
CA TYR A 249 -9.10 -25.92 -2.45
C TYR A 249 -9.54 -25.12 -1.22
N GLN A 250 -9.64 -23.79 -1.36
CA GLN A 250 -9.95 -22.87 -0.27
C GLN A 250 -11.32 -23.13 0.38
N ASP A 251 -12.30 -23.52 -0.44
CA ASP A 251 -13.67 -23.85 -0.01
C ASP A 251 -13.85 -25.34 0.34
N HIS A 252 -12.85 -26.19 0.11
CA HIS A 252 -12.84 -27.62 0.44
C HIS A 252 -11.46 -28.04 0.98
N ARG A 253 -11.16 -27.58 2.19
CA ARG A 253 -9.80 -27.61 2.77
C ARG A 253 -9.21 -29.01 2.97
N ASP A 254 -10.04 -30.05 3.04
CA ASP A 254 -9.56 -31.45 3.13
C ASP A 254 -9.10 -32.02 1.77
N THR A 255 -9.47 -31.39 0.66
CA THR A 255 -9.24 -31.88 -0.71
C THR A 255 -7.98 -31.28 -1.31
N TYR A 256 -7.03 -32.13 -1.72
CA TYR A 256 -5.86 -31.72 -2.49
C TYR A 256 -6.23 -31.29 -3.90
N LEU A 257 -5.49 -30.34 -4.47
CA LEU A 257 -5.63 -29.99 -5.88
C LEU A 257 -5.31 -31.20 -6.75
N ASN A 258 -6.17 -31.47 -7.73
CA ASN A 258 -5.93 -32.55 -8.69
C ASN A 258 -4.82 -32.18 -9.69
N LYS A 259 -4.26 -33.18 -10.38
CA LYS A 259 -3.18 -33.01 -11.37
C LYS A 259 -3.50 -31.99 -12.47
N ALA A 260 -4.73 -32.02 -13.00
CA ALA A 260 -5.13 -31.15 -14.10
C ALA A 260 -5.16 -29.66 -13.66
N ASP A 261 -5.67 -29.39 -12.46
CA ASP A 261 -5.66 -28.03 -11.90
C ASP A 261 -4.24 -27.56 -11.58
N LEU A 262 -3.40 -28.42 -10.99
CA LEU A 262 -1.98 -28.12 -10.76
C LEU A 262 -1.28 -27.74 -12.07
N GLU A 263 -1.34 -28.61 -13.08
CA GLU A 263 -0.68 -28.38 -14.37
C GLU A 263 -1.16 -27.10 -15.05
N ALA A 264 -2.49 -26.91 -15.13
CA ALA A 264 -3.07 -25.79 -15.85
C ALA A 264 -2.78 -24.45 -15.15
N THR A 265 -2.83 -24.42 -13.82
CA THR A 265 -2.63 -23.18 -13.07
C THR A 265 -1.15 -22.83 -12.88
N LEU A 266 -0.28 -23.81 -12.65
CA LEU A 266 1.18 -23.59 -12.59
C LEU A 266 1.72 -23.14 -13.96
N ARG A 267 1.26 -23.77 -15.05
CA ARG A 267 1.60 -23.31 -16.41
C ARG A 267 1.07 -21.89 -16.66
N LYS A 268 -0.14 -21.55 -16.20
CA LYS A 268 -0.66 -20.18 -16.34
C LYS A 268 0.21 -19.14 -15.63
N ILE A 269 0.72 -19.44 -14.42
CA ILE A 269 1.64 -18.54 -13.71
C ILE A 269 2.93 -18.34 -14.52
N LEU A 270 3.49 -19.43 -15.03
CA LEU A 270 4.71 -19.40 -15.84
C LEU A 270 4.52 -18.63 -17.16
N ASP A 271 3.48 -18.94 -17.93
CA ASP A 271 3.18 -18.32 -19.23
C ASP A 271 3.03 -16.79 -19.14
N LEU A 272 2.57 -16.28 -17.99
CA LEU A 272 2.40 -14.85 -17.75
C LEU A 272 3.72 -14.14 -17.42
N GLY A 273 4.77 -14.88 -17.07
CA GLY A 273 6.09 -14.32 -16.73
C GLY A 273 6.21 -13.86 -15.28
N ALA A 274 5.52 -14.53 -14.35
CA ALA A 274 5.80 -14.38 -12.93
C ALA A 274 7.20 -14.92 -12.60
N ASP A 275 7.86 -14.33 -11.61
CA ASP A 275 9.27 -14.63 -11.27
C ASP A 275 9.43 -15.93 -10.46
N GLY A 276 8.31 -16.54 -10.06
CA GLY A 276 8.23 -17.77 -9.29
C GLY A 276 6.86 -17.90 -8.63
N LEU A 277 6.77 -18.72 -7.58
CA LEU A 277 5.60 -18.84 -6.70
C LEU A 277 6.03 -19.34 -5.32
N ILE A 278 5.17 -19.14 -4.32
CA ILE A 278 5.38 -19.64 -2.96
C ILE A 278 4.31 -20.70 -2.66
N ILE A 279 4.72 -21.92 -2.35
CA ILE A 279 3.81 -23.00 -1.94
C ILE A 279 3.57 -22.85 -0.43
N TRP A 280 2.34 -22.52 -0.06
CA TRP A 280 1.91 -22.39 1.32
C TRP A 280 1.15 -23.62 1.80
N GLY A 281 1.14 -23.87 3.11
CA GLY A 281 0.37 -24.91 3.76
C GLY A 281 -0.01 -24.54 5.19
N SER A 282 -1.16 -25.02 5.66
CA SER A 282 -1.62 -24.81 7.03
C SER A 282 -0.99 -25.82 7.98
N SER A 283 -0.66 -25.40 9.21
CA SER A 283 -0.21 -26.31 10.26
C SER A 283 -1.23 -27.44 10.53
N ASN A 284 -2.52 -27.14 10.40
CA ASN A 284 -3.61 -28.11 10.57
C ASN A 284 -3.63 -29.21 9.51
N ASP A 285 -3.00 -28.98 8.35
CA ASP A 285 -2.97 -29.96 7.26
C ASP A 285 -1.91 -31.05 7.48
N ILE A 286 -0.98 -30.84 8.42
CA ILE A 286 0.19 -31.69 8.68
C ILE A 286 0.49 -31.84 10.19
N ASN A 287 -0.54 -31.75 11.04
CA ASN A 287 -0.39 -31.83 12.50
C ASN A 287 -0.35 -33.25 13.09
N THR A 288 -0.60 -34.30 12.28
CA THR A 288 -0.49 -35.71 12.69
C THR A 288 0.43 -36.49 11.75
N LYS A 289 0.89 -37.68 12.19
CA LYS A 289 1.77 -38.54 11.38
C LYS A 289 1.10 -38.96 10.07
N GLU A 290 -0.18 -39.32 10.13
CA GLU A 290 -0.98 -39.77 8.99
C GLU A 290 -1.13 -38.64 7.97
N LYS A 291 -1.40 -37.42 8.43
CA LYS A 291 -1.48 -36.24 7.59
C LYS A 291 -0.12 -35.92 6.93
N CYS A 292 0.97 -35.98 7.68
CA CYS A 292 2.32 -35.81 7.13
C CYS A 292 2.65 -36.87 6.05
N LEU A 293 2.33 -38.15 6.30
CA LEU A 293 2.54 -39.22 5.32
C LEU A 293 1.70 -39.01 4.06
N ARG A 294 0.42 -38.67 4.23
CA ARG A 294 -0.49 -38.39 3.10
C ARG A 294 -0.05 -37.18 2.29
N PHE A 295 0.44 -36.12 2.95
CA PHE A 295 1.01 -34.98 2.25
C PHE A 295 2.30 -35.36 1.52
N ARG A 296 3.17 -36.16 2.13
CA ARG A 296 4.40 -36.66 1.49
C ARG A 296 4.09 -37.50 0.25
N GLU A 297 3.05 -38.35 0.32
CA GLU A 297 2.58 -39.12 -0.83
C GLU A 297 2.10 -38.18 -1.96
N TYR A 298 1.24 -37.21 -1.63
CA TYR A 298 0.77 -36.22 -2.60
C TYR A 298 1.91 -35.38 -3.20
N LEU A 299 2.88 -34.97 -2.39
CA LEU A 299 4.10 -34.29 -2.85
C LEU A 299 4.85 -35.15 -3.86
N ASN A 300 5.02 -36.43 -3.57
CA ASN A 300 5.84 -37.30 -4.42
C ASN A 300 5.14 -37.76 -5.71
N ASN A 301 3.81 -37.92 -5.67
CA ASN A 301 3.02 -38.46 -6.77
C ASN A 301 2.47 -37.39 -7.72
N ASP A 302 2.18 -36.19 -7.20
CA ASP A 302 1.44 -35.16 -7.92
C ASP A 302 2.20 -33.83 -7.93
N LEU A 303 2.32 -33.15 -6.78
CA LEU A 303 2.81 -31.77 -6.72
C LEU A 303 4.25 -31.62 -7.18
N GLY A 304 5.18 -32.42 -6.64
CA GLY A 304 6.61 -32.35 -6.94
C GLY A 304 6.91 -32.60 -8.42
N PRO A 305 6.45 -33.72 -9.01
CA PRO A 305 6.66 -33.99 -10.44
C PRO A 305 6.12 -32.90 -11.36
N ILE A 306 4.95 -32.34 -11.06
CA ILE A 306 4.34 -31.27 -11.88
C ILE A 306 5.15 -29.98 -11.77
N VAL A 307 5.56 -29.57 -10.56
CA VAL A 307 6.41 -28.39 -10.37
C VAL A 307 7.74 -28.53 -11.12
N ALA A 308 8.40 -29.69 -11.00
CA ALA A 308 9.65 -29.96 -11.71
C ALA A 308 9.45 -29.94 -13.24
N GLY A 309 8.37 -30.54 -13.74
CA GLY A 309 8.03 -30.57 -15.16
C GLY A 309 7.77 -29.17 -15.73
N VAL A 310 6.98 -28.34 -15.03
CA VAL A 310 6.72 -26.94 -15.46
C VAL A 310 8.03 -26.14 -15.49
N ARG A 311 8.91 -26.30 -14.51
CA ARG A 311 10.21 -25.61 -14.47
C ARG A 311 11.12 -25.98 -15.66
N GLN A 312 11.13 -27.24 -16.07
CA GLN A 312 11.95 -27.72 -17.20
C GLN A 312 11.47 -27.19 -18.56
N THR A 313 10.24 -26.68 -18.67
CA THR A 313 9.74 -26.08 -19.92
C THR A 313 10.30 -24.69 -20.21
N VAL A 314 11.05 -24.09 -19.27
CA VAL A 314 11.73 -22.80 -19.44
C VAL A 314 13.12 -23.03 -20.03
N PRO A 315 13.40 -22.58 -21.28
CA PRO A 315 14.75 -22.68 -21.84
C PRO A 315 15.73 -21.85 -21.00
N GLY A 316 16.82 -22.45 -20.51
CA GLY A 316 17.92 -21.74 -19.84
C GLY A 316 18.07 -21.92 -18.33
N LEU A 317 17.27 -22.77 -17.66
CA LEU A 317 17.36 -23.02 -16.20
C LEU A 317 18.18 -24.26 -15.80
N THR A 318 18.98 -24.83 -16.70
CA THR A 318 19.94 -25.89 -16.37
C THR A 318 21.25 -25.25 -15.88
N HIS A 319 21.55 -25.45 -14.58
CA HIS A 319 22.76 -25.06 -13.84
C HIS A 319 22.80 -23.66 -13.22
N TYR A 320 22.09 -23.50 -12.09
CA TYR A 320 22.60 -22.67 -10.99
C TYR A 320 22.97 -23.61 -9.84
N GLU A 321 24.19 -24.14 -9.86
CA GLU A 321 24.84 -24.65 -8.66
C GLU A 321 25.40 -23.45 -7.89
N ALA A 322 25.05 -23.37 -6.62
CA ALA A 322 25.59 -22.38 -5.70
C ALA A 322 27.08 -22.65 -5.47
N ASN A 323 27.94 -21.66 -5.75
CA ASN A 323 29.29 -21.65 -5.21
C ASN A 323 29.59 -20.28 -4.58
N PRO A 324 29.84 -20.22 -3.25
CA PRO A 324 30.17 -19.00 -2.54
C PRO A 324 31.69 -18.90 -2.36
N ALA A 325 32.37 -18.15 -3.23
CA ALA A 325 33.65 -17.48 -2.98
C ALA A 325 34.29 -17.13 -4.32
N GLU A 326 34.43 -15.83 -4.61
CA GLU A 326 35.72 -15.20 -4.90
C GLU A 326 35.46 -13.73 -5.22
N ASN A 327 35.69 -12.89 -4.20
CA ASN A 327 35.81 -11.45 -4.37
C ASN A 327 37.24 -11.10 -3.94
N ARG A 328 38.14 -10.96 -4.90
CA ARG A 328 39.42 -10.28 -4.71
C ARG A 328 40.02 -9.86 -6.03
N PHE A 329 39.84 -8.60 -6.42
CA PHE A 329 40.91 -7.82 -7.04
C PHE A 329 40.75 -6.35 -6.63
N ASP A 330 41.83 -5.80 -6.11
CA ASP A 330 41.97 -4.46 -5.56
C ASP A 330 42.73 -3.59 -6.56
N VAL A 331 42.11 -2.45 -6.89
CA VAL A 331 42.65 -1.10 -7.17
C VAL A 331 43.80 -0.91 -8.19
N SER A 332 43.50 -0.20 -9.28
CA SER A 332 43.93 1.20 -9.56
C SER A 332 43.95 1.48 -11.07
N VAL A 333 43.20 2.48 -11.54
CA VAL A 333 43.68 3.53 -12.46
C VAL A 333 42.77 4.75 -12.29
N ASP A 334 43.41 5.89 -12.06
CA ASP A 334 42.81 7.21 -11.90
C ASP A 334 42.15 7.74 -13.18
N GLN A 335 41.19 8.62 -12.97
CA GLN A 335 40.27 9.23 -13.92
C GLN A 335 40.91 9.91 -15.14
N LYS A 336 40.29 9.70 -16.31
CA LYS A 336 39.65 10.75 -17.14
C LYS A 336 39.10 10.11 -18.42
N GLU A 337 37.78 10.02 -18.55
CA GLU A 337 37.15 9.97 -19.87
C GLU A 337 35.79 10.67 -19.82
N GLU A 338 35.65 11.64 -20.71
CA GLU A 338 34.45 12.42 -20.97
C GLU A 338 33.28 11.50 -21.32
N LEU A 339 32.07 11.86 -20.88
CA LEU A 339 30.85 11.28 -21.44
C LEU A 339 30.83 11.57 -22.95
N LYS A 340 31.17 10.57 -23.75
CA LYS A 340 30.84 10.55 -25.17
C LYS A 340 29.37 10.22 -25.28
N GLU A 341 28.55 11.25 -25.53
CA GLU A 341 27.19 11.04 -26.02
C GLU A 341 27.23 10.15 -27.25
N THR A 342 26.47 9.06 -27.22
CA THR A 342 26.39 8.13 -28.34
C THR A 342 25.78 8.82 -29.56
N PRO A 343 26.20 8.52 -30.81
CA PRO A 343 25.82 9.26 -32.03
C PRO A 343 24.33 9.16 -32.39
N VAL A 344 23.56 8.45 -31.58
CA VAL A 344 22.18 8.06 -31.83
C VAL A 344 21.21 9.22 -31.60
N HIS A 345 21.61 10.26 -30.84
CA HIS A 345 20.80 11.45 -30.60
C HIS A 345 20.48 12.28 -31.86
N ASN A 346 21.16 12.04 -32.99
CA ASN A 346 20.94 12.73 -34.27
C ASN A 346 20.51 11.79 -35.40
N ILE A 347 19.73 10.74 -35.10
CA ILE A 347 19.08 9.96 -36.16
C ILE A 347 18.00 10.82 -36.81
N VAL A 348 18.22 11.20 -38.07
CA VAL A 348 17.19 11.77 -38.94
C VAL A 348 16.22 10.63 -39.27
N LEU A 349 15.17 10.46 -38.46
CA LEU A 349 14.21 9.37 -38.61
C LEU A 349 13.43 9.44 -39.92
N TYR A 350 13.32 10.64 -40.50
CA TYR A 350 12.72 10.90 -41.81
C TYR A 350 13.39 12.14 -42.44
N PRO A 351 14.14 12.02 -43.55
CA PRO A 351 14.82 13.16 -44.18
C PRO A 351 13.86 14.26 -44.66
N ASP A 352 12.64 13.86 -45.03
CA ASP A 352 11.61 14.73 -45.62
C ASP A 352 10.48 15.10 -44.64
N LYS A 353 10.55 14.66 -43.38
CA LYS A 353 9.53 14.97 -42.36
C LYS A 353 10.19 15.50 -41.10
N HIS A 354 9.78 16.68 -40.66
CA HIS A 354 10.28 17.31 -39.44
C HIS A 354 9.27 17.22 -38.31
N SER A 355 9.76 17.04 -37.07
CA SER A 355 8.94 17.23 -35.88
C SER A 355 8.52 18.69 -35.81
N TRP A 356 7.28 18.93 -35.43
CA TRP A 356 6.76 20.28 -35.28
C TRP A 356 5.83 20.35 -34.08
N CYS A 357 5.86 21.48 -33.38
CA CYS A 357 5.00 21.77 -32.25
C CYS A 357 4.69 23.26 -32.30
N LYS A 358 3.41 23.62 -32.33
CA LYS A 358 2.96 25.00 -32.50
C LYS A 358 1.86 25.35 -31.52
N THR A 359 1.78 26.63 -31.19
CA THR A 359 0.66 27.23 -30.45
C THR A 359 -0.54 27.41 -31.37
N THR A 360 -1.70 26.93 -30.95
CA THR A 360 -2.99 27.14 -31.61
C THR A 360 -3.89 27.98 -30.70
N PRO A 361 -4.44 29.11 -31.17
CA PRO A 361 -5.29 29.96 -30.35
C PRO A 361 -6.63 29.31 -30.04
N ILE A 362 -7.10 29.50 -28.80
CA ILE A 362 -8.38 29.00 -28.29
C ILE A 362 -9.08 30.08 -27.46
N LYS A 363 -10.41 29.99 -27.38
CA LYS A 363 -11.20 30.68 -26.36
C LYS A 363 -11.43 29.73 -25.20
N GLN A 364 -10.79 30.03 -24.07
CA GLN A 364 -10.96 29.29 -22.83
C GLN A 364 -12.04 29.95 -21.99
N VAL A 365 -13.09 29.21 -21.63
CA VAL A 365 -14.14 29.70 -20.74
C VAL A 365 -13.78 29.37 -19.28
N VAL A 366 -13.56 30.40 -18.49
CA VAL A 366 -13.25 30.31 -17.06
C VAL A 366 -14.55 30.51 -16.29
N ALA A 367 -15.14 29.43 -15.80
CA ALA A 367 -16.37 29.46 -15.02
C ALA A 367 -16.13 29.05 -13.56
N TRP A 368 -17.05 29.47 -12.68
CA TRP A 368 -17.15 29.02 -11.29
C TRP A 368 -18.64 29.00 -10.89
N PRO A 369 -19.08 28.07 -10.02
CA PRO A 369 -20.48 28.01 -9.59
C PRO A 369 -20.96 29.34 -9.02
N GLN A 370 -22.17 29.77 -9.39
CA GLN A 370 -22.76 31.06 -9.01
C GLN A 370 -21.97 32.30 -9.47
N CYS A 371 -21.09 32.15 -10.46
CA CYS A 371 -20.36 33.26 -11.08
C CYS A 371 -20.64 33.38 -12.56
N SER A 372 -20.60 34.61 -13.07
CA SER A 372 -20.54 34.86 -14.50
C SER A 372 -19.22 34.32 -15.05
N SER A 373 -19.31 33.39 -16.01
CA SER A 373 -18.14 32.88 -16.71
C SER A 373 -17.48 33.97 -17.53
N GLN A 374 -16.15 33.95 -17.61
CA GLN A 374 -15.38 34.84 -18.48
C GLN A 374 -14.67 34.04 -19.55
N GLU A 375 -14.72 34.53 -20.78
CA GLU A 375 -13.95 33.97 -21.89
C GLU A 375 -12.60 34.66 -21.99
N LEU A 376 -11.54 33.87 -22.15
CA LEU A 376 -10.18 34.36 -22.22
C LEU A 376 -9.45 33.75 -23.42
N ASP A 377 -8.67 34.58 -24.13
CA ASP A 377 -7.77 34.13 -25.19
C ASP A 377 -6.58 33.39 -24.60
N ASN A 378 -6.44 32.12 -24.95
CA ASN A 378 -5.30 31.29 -24.58
C ASN A 378 -4.79 30.52 -25.80
N ASN A 379 -3.68 29.80 -25.66
CA ASN A 379 -3.19 28.89 -26.69
C ASN A 379 -3.14 27.47 -26.16
N VAL A 380 -3.19 26.51 -27.08
CA VAL A 380 -2.92 25.10 -26.82
C VAL A 380 -1.76 24.64 -27.69
N CYS A 381 -0.93 23.72 -27.18
CA CYS A 381 0.15 23.13 -27.94
C CYS A 381 -0.36 21.97 -28.79
N VAL A 382 -0.13 22.04 -30.11
CA VAL A 382 -0.49 20.99 -31.07
C VAL A 382 0.73 20.68 -31.93
N GLY A 383 1.07 19.40 -32.08
CA GLY A 383 2.26 19.01 -32.81
C GLY A 383 2.46 17.51 -32.92
N ALA A 384 3.42 17.14 -33.77
CA ALA A 384 3.93 15.79 -33.94
C ALA A 384 5.43 15.78 -33.62
N CYS A 385 5.81 15.13 -32.53
CA CYS A 385 7.18 15.01 -32.07
C CYS A 385 7.67 13.56 -32.25
N PHE A 386 8.97 13.37 -32.49
CA PHE A 386 9.51 12.04 -32.72
C PHE A 386 9.82 11.32 -31.41
N SER A 387 9.56 10.03 -31.40
CA SER A 387 10.00 9.12 -30.34
C SER A 387 10.52 7.84 -30.99
N TYR A 388 11.56 7.26 -30.42
CA TYR A 388 12.16 6.02 -30.94
C TYR A 388 12.84 5.24 -29.81
N MET A 389 12.97 3.94 -30.05
CA MET A 389 13.58 3.00 -29.11
C MET A 389 14.81 2.38 -29.77
N VAL A 390 15.93 2.44 -29.08
CA VAL A 390 17.15 1.74 -29.49
C VAL A 390 17.09 0.32 -28.91
N PRO A 391 17.18 -0.74 -29.73
CA PRO A 391 17.17 -2.12 -29.25
C PRO A 391 18.31 -2.40 -28.27
N HIS A 392 18.06 -3.23 -27.26
CA HIS A 392 19.04 -3.57 -26.24
C HIS A 392 19.96 -4.70 -26.69
N SER A 393 21.25 -4.60 -26.36
CA SER A 393 22.22 -5.69 -26.53
C SER A 393 22.80 -6.09 -25.18
N GLU A 394 22.86 -7.40 -24.93
CA GLU A 394 23.46 -7.96 -23.73
C GLU A 394 24.72 -8.78 -24.07
N PRO A 395 25.85 -8.54 -23.37
CA PRO A 395 26.04 -7.54 -22.30
C PRO A 395 26.22 -6.11 -22.85
N SER A 396 25.68 -5.10 -22.15
CA SER A 396 25.84 -3.69 -22.52
C SER A 396 27.18 -3.12 -22.08
N ALA A 397 27.70 -2.14 -22.83
CA ALA A 397 28.96 -1.50 -22.45
C ALA A 397 28.76 -0.58 -21.23
N PRO A 398 29.73 -0.49 -20.31
CA PRO A 398 29.65 0.43 -19.17
C PRO A 398 29.52 1.89 -19.67
N GLY A 399 28.42 2.57 -19.30
CA GLY A 399 28.14 3.95 -19.71
C GLY A 399 27.02 4.11 -20.74
N ASP A 400 26.48 3.01 -21.28
CA ASP A 400 25.35 3.05 -22.21
C ASP A 400 24.03 3.44 -21.50
N LEU A 401 23.68 4.73 -21.56
CA LEU A 401 22.38 5.26 -21.12
C LEU A 401 21.32 5.03 -22.22
N ILE A 402 20.86 3.79 -22.35
CA ILE A 402 19.81 3.45 -23.33
C ILE A 402 18.44 3.59 -22.65
N ARG A 403 17.88 4.80 -22.70
CA ARG A 403 16.48 5.08 -22.36
C ARG A 403 15.65 5.27 -23.63
N PRO A 404 14.36 4.88 -23.65
CA PRO A 404 13.48 5.21 -24.77
C PRO A 404 13.43 6.73 -24.95
N TYR A 405 13.76 7.21 -26.15
CA TYR A 405 13.71 8.63 -26.48
C TYR A 405 12.26 9.00 -26.78
N CYS A 406 11.68 9.88 -25.95
CA CYS A 406 10.30 10.36 -26.07
C CYS A 406 10.26 11.87 -26.00
N ASP A 407 9.81 12.50 -27.09
CA ASP A 407 9.42 13.91 -27.12
C ASP A 407 7.91 14.05 -27.30
N SER A 408 7.31 15.02 -26.61
CA SER A 408 5.91 15.40 -26.77
C SER A 408 5.78 16.92 -26.91
N CYS A 409 4.74 17.38 -27.61
CA CYS A 409 4.51 18.80 -27.84
C CYS A 409 3.94 19.43 -26.56
N GLN A 410 4.73 20.23 -25.86
CA GLN A 410 4.40 20.79 -24.55
C GLN A 410 4.61 22.31 -24.51
N PRO A 411 4.02 23.02 -23.54
CA PRO A 411 4.29 24.44 -23.33
C PRO A 411 5.77 24.65 -23.01
N LEU A 412 6.46 25.39 -23.87
CA LEU A 412 7.84 25.84 -23.61
C LEU A 412 7.81 27.03 -22.65
N ASP A 413 6.91 27.98 -22.91
CA ASP A 413 6.76 29.20 -22.13
C ASP A 413 5.28 29.43 -21.78
N SER A 414 5.04 29.92 -20.56
CA SER A 414 3.70 30.32 -20.13
C SER A 414 3.75 31.39 -19.04
N VAL A 415 2.68 32.17 -18.94
CA VAL A 415 2.49 33.19 -17.92
C VAL A 415 1.19 32.94 -17.15
N TRP A 416 1.16 33.26 -15.86
CA TRP A 416 -0.05 33.13 -15.06
C TRP A 416 -0.84 34.43 -15.10
N HIS A 417 -2.08 34.38 -15.58
CA HIS A 417 -3.00 35.50 -15.59
C HIS A 417 -4.08 35.31 -14.52
N THR A 418 -4.42 36.36 -13.77
CA THR A 418 -5.45 36.28 -12.73
C THR A 418 -6.76 36.85 -13.27
N VAL A 419 -7.77 35.99 -13.39
CA VAL A 419 -9.12 36.31 -13.85
C VAL A 419 -10.02 36.48 -12.64
N THR A 420 -10.72 37.61 -12.55
CA THR A 420 -11.66 37.89 -11.45
C THR A 420 -13.07 37.66 -11.95
N LEU A 421 -13.76 36.66 -11.42
CA LEU A 421 -15.14 36.34 -11.77
C LEU A 421 -16.10 37.05 -10.83
N ASP A 422 -17.14 37.67 -11.41
CA ASP A 422 -18.24 38.26 -10.65
C ASP A 422 -19.23 37.17 -10.25
N CYS A 423 -19.45 37.04 -8.96
CA CYS A 423 -20.19 35.98 -8.33
C CYS A 423 -21.29 36.54 -7.44
N LYS A 424 -22.23 35.68 -7.07
CA LYS A 424 -23.23 35.99 -6.05
C LYS A 424 -23.10 35.00 -4.90
N ASP A 425 -23.13 35.50 -3.68
CA ASP A 425 -23.18 34.66 -2.48
C ASP A 425 -24.57 34.03 -2.29
N GLU A 426 -24.76 33.23 -1.24
CA GLU A 426 -26.04 32.57 -0.92
C GLU A 426 -27.18 33.57 -0.63
N GLU A 427 -26.86 34.83 -0.35
CA GLU A 427 -27.78 35.94 -0.09
C GLU A 427 -27.98 36.86 -1.31
N ASN A 428 -27.40 36.48 -2.46
CA ASN A 428 -27.47 37.18 -3.74
C ASN A 428 -26.69 38.52 -3.77
N ASN A 429 -25.77 38.74 -2.83
CA ASN A 429 -24.87 39.89 -2.83
C ASN A 429 -23.70 39.67 -3.81
N PRO A 430 -23.21 40.73 -4.48
CA PRO A 430 -22.09 40.62 -5.40
C PRO A 430 -20.79 40.35 -4.64
N ILE A 431 -20.13 39.22 -4.94
CA ILE A 431 -18.78 38.87 -4.47
C ILE A 431 -17.89 38.61 -5.68
N THR A 432 -16.56 38.71 -5.53
CA THR A 432 -15.62 38.44 -6.62
C THR A 432 -14.68 37.29 -6.28
N VAL A 433 -14.47 36.34 -7.20
CA VAL A 433 -13.55 35.22 -7.05
C VAL A 433 -12.40 35.35 -8.03
N GLN A 434 -11.16 35.31 -7.53
CA GLN A 434 -9.97 35.33 -8.37
C GLN A 434 -9.49 33.92 -8.71
N LYS A 435 -9.26 33.65 -10.00
CA LYS A 435 -8.68 32.41 -10.52
C LYS A 435 -7.38 32.70 -11.26
N LYS A 436 -6.35 31.90 -11.01
CA LYS A 436 -5.12 31.92 -11.81
C LYS A 436 -5.26 30.96 -12.98
N VAL A 437 -5.06 31.46 -14.18
CA VAL A 437 -5.15 30.74 -15.45
C VAL A 437 -3.78 30.78 -16.12
N GLN A 438 -3.26 29.63 -16.52
CA GLN A 438 -1.98 29.53 -17.21
C GLN A 438 -2.19 29.87 -18.69
N ILE A 439 -1.52 30.92 -19.17
CA ILE A 439 -1.55 31.37 -20.56
C ILE A 439 -0.31 30.86 -21.26
N ILE A 440 -0.50 29.97 -22.24
CA ILE A 440 0.60 29.38 -23.01
C ILE A 440 1.03 30.39 -24.08
N THR A 441 2.32 30.71 -24.13
CA THR A 441 2.87 31.67 -25.10
C THR A 441 3.70 30.99 -26.18
N ASN A 442 4.32 29.85 -25.86
CA ASN A 442 5.15 29.12 -26.81
C ASN A 442 5.10 27.61 -26.55
N CYS A 443 5.32 26.81 -27.59
CA CYS A 443 5.27 25.35 -27.53
C CYS A 443 6.50 24.76 -28.23
N SER A 444 7.06 23.68 -27.67
CA SER A 444 8.17 22.95 -28.28
C SER A 444 8.00 21.45 -28.06
N CYS A 445 8.64 20.66 -28.92
CA CYS A 445 8.90 19.27 -28.58
C CYS A 445 9.91 19.23 -27.45
N SER A 446 9.52 18.61 -26.32
CA SER A 446 10.38 18.42 -25.16
C SER A 446 10.24 17.00 -24.63
N SER A 447 11.27 16.56 -23.91
CA SER A 447 11.28 15.21 -23.34
C SER A 447 10.05 15.00 -22.46
N CYS A 448 9.38 13.87 -22.66
CA CYS A 448 8.14 13.51 -21.97
C CYS A 448 8.26 13.47 -20.42
N MET A 449 9.48 13.51 -19.87
CA MET A 449 9.77 13.40 -18.44
C MET A 449 10.13 14.71 -17.72
N GLU A 450 10.15 15.87 -18.40
CA GLU A 450 10.77 17.10 -17.88
C GLU A 450 9.80 18.24 -17.47
N THR A 451 8.54 17.96 -17.13
CA THR A 451 7.55 19.00 -16.77
C THR A 451 7.63 19.54 -15.34
N SER A 452 8.74 19.37 -14.62
CA SER A 452 8.92 19.89 -13.25
C SER A 452 9.89 21.08 -13.12
N ARG A 453 10.29 21.74 -14.21
CA ARG A 453 11.23 22.88 -14.18
C ARG A 453 10.65 24.27 -14.53
N ILE A 454 9.38 24.53 -14.27
CA ILE A 454 8.88 25.91 -14.17
C ILE A 454 8.47 26.17 -12.71
N LYS A 455 9.41 26.72 -11.93
CA LYS A 455 9.15 27.13 -10.54
C LYS A 455 8.19 28.33 -10.53
N PRO A 456 7.10 28.31 -9.74
CA PRO A 456 6.43 29.55 -9.36
C PRO A 456 7.39 30.37 -8.48
N ASP A 457 7.60 31.63 -8.84
CA ASP A 457 8.33 32.58 -7.99
C ASP A 457 7.49 32.89 -6.74
N TYR A 458 7.86 32.27 -5.61
CA TYR A 458 7.17 32.39 -4.33
C TYR A 458 7.35 33.78 -3.67
N ASN A 459 8.26 34.62 -4.16
CA ASN A 459 8.57 35.89 -3.51
C ASN A 459 7.56 37.00 -3.81
N THR A 460 6.81 36.91 -4.91
CA THR A 460 5.80 37.92 -5.28
C THR A 460 4.44 37.69 -4.61
N LEU A 461 4.17 36.47 -4.11
CA LEU A 461 2.91 36.13 -3.44
C LEU A 461 2.87 36.56 -1.96
N LEU A 462 4.03 36.68 -1.32
CA LEU A 462 4.15 37.14 0.07
C LEU A 462 4.08 38.66 0.23
N GLN A 463 4.33 39.42 -0.85
CA GLN A 463 4.24 40.88 -0.83
C GLN A 463 2.85 41.42 -1.20
N SER A 464 2.01 40.64 -1.90
CA SER A 464 0.63 41.07 -2.21
C SER A 464 -0.37 40.81 -1.08
N LEU A 465 -0.02 39.98 -0.09
CA LEU A 465 -0.90 39.66 1.05
C LEU A 465 -0.66 40.57 2.28
N THR A 466 0.28 41.52 2.21
CA THR A 466 0.64 42.39 3.35
C THR A 466 0.22 43.85 3.19
N LYS A 467 -0.46 44.23 2.10
CA LYS A 467 -1.00 45.59 1.94
C LYS A 467 -2.35 45.55 1.22
N GLU A 468 -3.44 45.51 2.01
CA GLU A 468 -4.57 46.44 1.89
C GLU A 468 -5.56 46.23 3.06
N ASN A 469 -5.41 47.11 4.05
CA ASN A 469 -6.37 47.70 5.01
C ASN A 469 -7.49 46.84 5.62
N LEU A 470 -7.51 46.64 6.94
CA LEU A 470 -7.95 47.59 7.99
C LEU A 470 -9.42 48.03 7.83
N ASP A 471 -10.31 47.49 8.68
CA ASP A 471 -11.00 48.31 9.68
C ASP A 471 -11.66 47.49 10.83
N LYS A 472 -11.12 47.76 12.03
CA LYS A 472 -11.58 47.82 13.43
C LYS A 472 -12.88 47.13 13.96
N ASN A 473 -12.74 46.73 15.24
CA ASN A 473 -13.72 46.59 16.36
C ASN A 473 -13.96 45.11 16.79
N VAL A 474 -13.77 44.60 18.03
CA VAL A 474 -13.65 45.14 19.41
C VAL A 474 -12.94 44.13 20.35
N ASN A 475 -12.18 44.69 21.31
CA ASN A 475 -11.69 44.30 22.65
C ASN A 475 -11.79 42.86 23.25
N ILE A 476 -10.65 42.52 23.88
CA ILE A 476 -10.38 41.45 24.86
C ILE A 476 -10.39 42.05 26.28
N VAL A 477 -10.88 41.31 27.28
CA VAL A 477 -10.51 41.48 28.70
C VAL A 477 -10.06 40.13 29.27
N HIS A 478 -8.86 40.13 29.88
CA HIS A 478 -8.18 39.08 30.67
C HIS A 478 -9.06 38.57 31.84
N GLU A 479 -8.93 37.35 32.38
CA GLU A 479 -7.84 36.88 33.27
C GLU A 479 -7.99 35.37 33.60
N THR A 480 -6.86 34.69 33.82
CA THR A 480 -6.65 33.55 34.77
C THR A 480 -5.24 33.76 35.36
N PRO A 481 -4.80 33.19 36.51
CA PRO A 481 -5.42 32.25 37.48
C PRO A 481 -5.28 32.80 38.95
N ASP A 482 -5.66 32.15 40.07
CA ASP A 482 -5.07 30.92 40.63
C ASP A 482 -5.69 30.56 42.01
N LEU A 483 -5.35 29.36 42.49
CA LEU A 483 -5.42 28.81 43.86
C LEU A 483 -6.62 27.94 44.29
N LEU A 484 -6.34 26.63 44.22
CA LEU A 484 -6.27 25.68 45.33
C LEU A 484 -7.35 25.75 46.42
N LEU A 485 -8.10 24.65 46.56
CA LEU A 485 -8.22 23.88 47.81
C LEU A 485 -8.83 22.51 47.48
N ASN A 486 -8.00 21.47 47.48
CA ASN A 486 -8.43 20.07 47.67
C ASN A 486 -8.37 19.77 49.17
N PRO A 487 -9.39 19.09 49.71
CA PRO A 487 -9.15 17.79 50.37
C PRO A 487 -10.34 16.84 50.12
N ASN A 488 -10.22 15.57 49.75
CA ASN A 488 -9.30 14.50 50.13
C ASN A 488 -9.26 13.50 48.95
N LEU A 489 -8.11 13.08 48.39
CA LEU A 489 -7.08 12.20 48.99
C LEU A 489 -7.72 10.92 49.55
N ASN A 490 -7.43 9.73 49.05
CA ASN A 490 -6.12 9.12 48.80
C ASN A 490 -6.36 7.81 48.03
N ALA A 491 -5.46 7.24 47.26
CA ALA A 491 -4.11 7.56 46.81
C ALA A 491 -3.90 6.60 45.61
N SER A 492 -3.47 7.05 44.43
CA SER A 492 -2.11 7.47 44.07
C SER A 492 -1.04 6.39 44.32
N LYS A 493 -0.50 5.85 43.21
CA LYS A 493 0.91 5.92 42.78
C LYS A 493 1.00 5.14 41.46
N ASN A 494 1.13 5.74 40.28
CA ASN A 494 2.18 6.60 39.74
C ASN A 494 3.55 5.92 39.57
N THR A 495 4.01 6.01 38.32
CA THR A 495 5.37 6.08 37.78
C THR A 495 6.22 4.81 37.61
N THR A 496 6.37 4.49 36.31
CA THR A 496 7.61 4.33 35.54
C THR A 496 8.42 3.04 35.64
N ARG A 497 8.82 2.66 34.43
CA ARG A 497 9.97 1.85 34.00
C ARG A 497 9.72 0.36 33.76
N ASP A 498 10.09 0.01 32.54
CA ASP A 498 10.35 -1.30 31.97
C ASP A 498 9.13 -2.18 31.66
N GLY A 499 9.11 -2.60 30.41
CA GLY A 499 8.00 -3.24 29.73
C GLY A 499 7.84 -4.70 30.11
N VAL A 500 7.14 -5.40 29.23
CA VAL A 500 6.59 -6.75 29.38
C VAL A 500 5.22 -6.76 30.05
N GLN A 501 4.22 -6.33 29.27
CA GLN A 501 2.81 -6.64 29.54
C GLN A 501 2.31 -7.62 28.46
N ALA A 502 2.92 -8.80 28.43
CA ALA A 502 2.08 -9.97 28.32
C ALA A 502 1.76 -10.37 29.75
N ASN A 503 0.48 -10.66 29.96
CA ASN A 503 0.03 -11.58 30.99
C ASN A 503 -0.45 -10.97 32.32
N GLU A 504 -1.31 -9.95 32.26
CA GLU A 504 -2.30 -9.67 33.35
C GLU A 504 -3.10 -10.93 33.69
N ARG A 505 -3.38 -11.80 32.70
CA ARG A 505 -4.02 -13.10 32.93
C ARG A 505 -3.14 -14.09 33.71
N PHE A 506 -1.82 -14.13 33.47
CA PHE A 506 -0.91 -14.99 34.23
C PHE A 506 -0.59 -14.42 35.61
N MET A 507 -0.50 -13.10 35.80
CA MET A 507 -0.34 -12.52 37.13
C MET A 507 -1.61 -12.68 37.98
N GLN A 508 -2.81 -12.64 37.39
CA GLN A 508 -4.06 -12.97 38.06
C GLN A 508 -4.18 -14.47 38.41
N LEU A 509 -3.65 -15.36 37.55
CA LEU A 509 -3.54 -16.80 37.82
C LEU A 509 -2.46 -17.09 38.88
N TYR A 510 -1.34 -16.37 38.85
CA TYR A 510 -0.23 -16.46 39.80
C TYR A 510 -0.61 -15.97 41.19
N GLN A 511 -1.37 -14.87 41.32
CA GLN A 511 -1.94 -14.44 42.61
C GLN A 511 -2.93 -15.47 43.16
N LYS A 512 -3.77 -16.06 42.32
CA LYS A 512 -4.64 -17.18 42.73
C LYS A 512 -3.85 -18.42 43.16
N LEU A 513 -2.71 -18.69 42.55
CA LEU A 513 -1.78 -19.78 42.90
C LEU A 513 -1.03 -19.52 44.21
N LYS A 514 -0.70 -18.26 44.52
CA LYS A 514 -0.01 -17.86 45.75
C LYS A 514 -0.93 -17.92 46.99
N ASP A 515 -2.22 -17.69 46.80
CA ASP A 515 -3.22 -17.65 47.87
C ASP A 515 -3.87 -19.02 48.15
N THR A 516 -3.57 -20.05 47.34
CA THR A 516 -4.06 -21.41 47.58
C THR A 516 -2.98 -22.22 48.28
N GLU A 517 -3.04 -22.28 49.62
CA GLU A 517 -2.17 -23.18 50.38
C GLU A 517 -2.42 -24.64 49.93
N GLN A 518 -1.34 -25.26 49.42
CA GLN A 518 -1.24 -26.64 48.90
C GLN A 518 -1.91 -26.92 47.56
N LEU A 519 -1.15 -26.68 46.48
CA LEU A 519 -1.40 -27.32 45.19
C LEU A 519 -1.10 -28.82 45.26
N THR A 520 -2.14 -29.66 45.17
CA THR A 520 -2.00 -31.09 44.92
C THR A 520 -1.72 -31.34 43.43
N GLU A 521 -0.96 -32.41 43.13
CA GLU A 521 -0.53 -32.78 41.77
C GLU A 521 -1.70 -32.98 40.79
N SER A 522 -2.88 -33.34 41.31
CA SER A 522 -4.12 -33.47 40.54
C SER A 522 -4.73 -32.12 40.13
N GLY A 523 -4.65 -31.09 40.97
CA GLY A 523 -5.17 -29.75 40.67
C GLY A 523 -4.37 -29.03 39.59
N ALA A 524 -3.07 -29.28 39.51
CA ALA A 524 -2.22 -28.76 38.42
C ALA A 524 -2.53 -29.48 37.09
N LYS A 525 -2.66 -30.81 37.10
CA LYS A 525 -2.96 -31.60 35.89
C LYS A 525 -4.33 -31.25 35.28
N GLU A 526 -5.33 -30.95 36.10
CA GLU A 526 -6.65 -30.54 35.60
C GLU A 526 -6.63 -29.13 34.98
N LEU A 527 -5.87 -28.19 35.56
CA LEU A 527 -5.75 -26.81 35.05
C LEU A 527 -5.00 -26.74 33.71
N PHE A 528 -3.97 -27.57 33.53
CA PHE A 528 -3.14 -27.60 32.32
C PHE A 528 -3.64 -28.59 31.26
N SER A 529 -4.63 -29.44 31.55
CA SER A 529 -5.37 -30.20 30.53
C SER A 529 -6.10 -29.33 29.50
N LYS A 530 -6.24 -28.02 29.80
CA LYS A 530 -6.80 -27.01 28.89
C LYS A 530 -5.78 -26.36 27.96
N PHE A 531 -4.51 -26.74 28.05
CA PHE A 531 -3.48 -26.40 27.06
C PHE A 531 -3.04 -27.69 26.38
N GLU A 532 -3.36 -27.86 25.10
CA GLU A 532 -2.95 -29.02 24.28
C GLU A 532 -1.46 -28.95 23.87
N GLU A 533 -0.56 -28.71 24.83
CA GLU A 533 0.89 -28.80 24.59
C GLU A 533 1.58 -29.47 25.78
N ASP A 534 2.35 -30.53 25.50
CA ASP A 534 3.24 -31.18 26.46
C ASP A 534 4.36 -30.20 26.87
N ILE A 535 4.16 -29.49 27.98
CA ILE A 535 5.19 -28.62 28.57
C ILE A 535 6.15 -29.48 29.41
N ASN A 536 7.44 -29.42 29.08
CA ASN A 536 8.50 -30.05 29.87
C ASN A 536 8.66 -29.31 31.22
N LEU A 537 8.20 -29.95 32.30
CA LEU A 537 8.15 -29.43 33.66
C LEU A 537 9.52 -29.05 34.25
N ASP A 538 10.60 -29.64 33.74
CA ASP A 538 11.95 -29.39 34.25
C ASP A 538 12.50 -28.04 33.76
N ASN A 539 12.19 -27.65 32.52
CA ASN A 539 12.54 -26.33 31.98
C ASN A 539 11.82 -25.18 32.69
N LEU A 540 10.58 -25.41 33.13
CA LEU A 540 9.78 -24.43 33.87
C LEU A 540 10.38 -24.18 35.27
N ARG A 541 10.90 -25.23 35.92
CA ARG A 541 11.52 -25.15 37.25
C ARG A 541 12.85 -24.38 37.22
N ASP A 542 13.62 -24.54 36.15
CA ASP A 542 14.87 -23.81 35.95
C ASP A 542 14.65 -22.34 35.57
N LEU A 543 13.57 -22.04 34.84
CA LEU A 543 13.11 -20.66 34.61
C LEU A 543 12.70 -19.98 35.92
N LEU A 544 11.94 -20.67 36.78
CA LEU A 544 11.51 -20.15 38.09
C LEU A 544 12.68 -19.86 39.04
N LYS A 545 13.77 -20.65 38.99
CA LYS A 545 14.99 -20.41 39.80
C LYS A 545 15.82 -19.22 39.31
N LYS A 546 15.80 -18.91 38.02
CA LYS A 546 16.53 -17.77 37.46
C LYS A 546 15.89 -16.43 37.84
N TYR A 547 14.55 -16.38 37.83
CA TYR A 547 13.82 -15.16 38.20
C TYR A 547 13.91 -14.82 39.69
N SER A 548 13.93 -15.81 40.59
CA SER A 548 14.07 -15.55 42.04
C SER A 548 15.44 -14.96 42.42
N GLN A 549 16.47 -15.14 41.57
CA GLN A 549 17.83 -14.63 41.82
C GLN A 549 18.05 -13.21 41.29
N GLU A 550 17.19 -12.71 40.40
CA GLU A 550 17.30 -11.36 39.82
C GLU A 550 16.62 -10.29 40.66
N GLU A 551 15.58 -10.63 41.45
CA GLU A 551 14.91 -9.70 42.37
C GLU A 551 15.82 -9.21 43.51
N GLU A 552 16.78 -10.01 43.97
CA GLU A 552 17.71 -9.61 45.05
C GLU A 552 18.76 -8.59 44.60
N ARG A 553 19.01 -8.44 43.29
CA ARG A 553 20.05 -7.52 42.76
C ARG A 553 19.55 -6.10 42.49
N GLN A 554 18.24 -5.91 42.30
CA GLN A 554 17.67 -4.63 41.87
C GLN A 554 17.34 -3.64 43.01
N GLN A 555 17.36 -4.07 44.28
CA GLN A 555 17.05 -3.19 45.42
C GLN A 555 18.17 -2.18 45.79
N SER A 556 19.36 -2.25 45.18
CA SER A 556 20.52 -1.44 45.60
C SER A 556 20.72 -0.10 44.86
N HIS A 557 20.01 0.19 43.76
CA HIS A 557 20.41 1.25 42.81
C HIS A 557 19.50 2.49 42.69
N GLN A 558 18.48 2.69 43.52
CA GLN A 558 17.49 3.80 43.35
C GLN A 558 17.65 5.03 44.27
N HIS A 559 18.79 5.23 44.92
CA HIS A 559 19.07 6.43 45.72
C HIS A 559 20.10 7.35 45.06
N GLN A 560 19.73 8.08 43.99
CA GLN A 560 20.42 9.34 43.64
C GLN A 560 19.72 10.12 42.51
N HIS A 561 19.43 11.39 42.80
CA HIS A 561 19.19 12.51 41.87
C HIS A 561 17.77 12.82 41.36
N GLN A 562 17.05 13.64 42.14
CA GLN A 562 16.29 14.81 41.67
C GLN A 562 17.00 16.08 42.15
N HIS A 563 17.20 17.10 41.30
CA HIS A 563 17.14 18.53 41.65
C HIS A 563 17.43 19.49 40.45
N GLN A 564 16.67 20.61 40.43
CA GLN A 564 16.83 21.92 39.73
C GLN A 564 16.28 22.10 38.29
N HIS A 565 15.80 23.26 37.82
CA HIS A 565 14.91 24.37 38.29
C HIS A 565 14.74 25.38 37.11
N GLN A 566 13.48 25.74 36.78
CA GLN A 566 12.88 27.04 36.31
C GLN A 566 13.29 27.90 35.06
N PRO A 567 12.36 28.79 34.57
CA PRO A 567 12.32 29.48 33.25
C PRO A 567 12.09 31.04 33.26
N ASN A 568 11.86 31.68 32.08
CA ASN A 568 11.27 33.03 31.82
C ASN A 568 10.61 33.00 30.41
N GLY A 569 9.33 33.31 30.10
CA GLY A 569 8.49 34.54 30.21
C GLY A 569 8.50 35.29 28.85
N LYS A 570 7.43 35.62 28.08
CA LYS A 570 6.10 36.23 28.32
C LYS A 570 5.19 36.14 27.03
N GLN A 571 3.89 35.77 27.13
CA GLN A 571 2.63 36.57 26.94
C GLN A 571 2.23 36.99 25.48
N GLN A 572 0.98 36.98 24.98
CA GLN A 572 -0.39 36.92 25.57
C GLN A 572 -1.52 36.65 24.50
N GLN A 573 -2.57 35.89 24.90
CA GLN A 573 -4.06 35.94 24.66
C GLN A 573 -4.77 35.89 23.29
N GLN A 574 -5.84 35.06 23.01
CA GLN A 574 -7.20 34.76 23.59
C GLN A 574 -8.29 35.81 23.24
N GLN A 575 -9.56 35.58 22.83
CA GLN A 575 -10.60 34.51 23.01
C GLN A 575 -11.76 34.73 21.96
N GLN A 576 -12.47 33.70 21.43
CA GLN A 576 -13.86 33.20 21.70
C GLN A 576 -15.05 34.21 21.48
N GLN A 577 -16.28 33.90 21.02
CA GLN A 577 -17.09 32.68 20.76
C GLN A 577 -18.46 33.03 20.07
N GLN A 578 -19.16 32.00 19.54
CA GLN A 578 -20.65 31.81 19.40
C GLN A 578 -21.48 32.69 18.43
N GLN A 579 -22.65 32.31 17.88
CA GLN A 579 -23.39 31.08 17.44
C GLN A 579 -24.74 31.58 16.86
N GLN A 580 -25.33 30.91 15.84
CA GLN A 580 -26.77 30.52 15.70
C GLN A 580 -27.43 30.60 14.29
N HIS A 581 -27.92 29.43 13.85
CA HIS A 581 -29.20 29.03 13.19
C HIS A 581 -29.72 29.51 11.80
N HIS A 582 -29.66 28.58 10.81
CA HIS A 582 -30.73 27.99 9.90
C HIS A 582 -31.71 28.86 9.04
N PRO A 583 -32.37 28.36 7.94
CA PRO A 583 -32.41 27.00 7.30
C PRO A 583 -32.43 26.93 5.71
N THR A 584 -32.26 25.71 5.14
CA THR A 584 -32.77 25.13 3.84
C THR A 584 -32.61 25.89 2.50
N THR A 585 -32.10 25.31 1.39
CA THR A 585 -32.80 24.34 0.49
C THR A 585 -31.88 23.89 -0.67
N THR A 586 -31.96 22.62 -1.08
CA THR A 586 -31.25 22.00 -2.23
C THR A 586 -31.74 22.46 -3.62
N VAL A 587 -30.81 22.83 -4.52
CA VAL A 587 -31.00 22.87 -5.98
C VAL A 587 -29.76 22.28 -6.69
N LEU A 588 -29.98 21.45 -7.71
CA LEU A 588 -28.96 20.78 -8.54
C LEU A 588 -28.04 21.76 -9.31
N HIS A 589 -26.73 21.48 -9.40
CA HIS A 589 -25.83 22.14 -10.36
C HIS A 589 -24.91 21.18 -11.15
N ARG A 590 -24.83 21.44 -12.46
CA ARG A 590 -23.98 20.84 -13.51
C ARG A 590 -22.52 21.34 -13.37
N GLY A 591 -21.54 20.53 -13.82
CA GLY A 591 -20.10 20.83 -13.72
C GLY A 591 -19.56 21.87 -14.73
N PRO A 592 -18.39 22.51 -14.51
CA PRO A 592 -18.18 23.88 -14.98
C PRO A 592 -16.96 24.16 -15.90
N HIS A 593 -16.55 23.32 -16.87
CA HIS A 593 -15.45 23.68 -17.78
C HIS A 593 -15.56 23.12 -19.21
N HIS A 594 -15.52 24.01 -20.22
CA HIS A 594 -15.33 23.69 -21.63
C HIS A 594 -14.48 24.78 -22.34
N SER A 595 -13.86 24.46 -23.49
CA SER A 595 -13.06 25.41 -24.29
C SER A 595 -13.39 25.27 -25.78
N MET A 596 -13.25 26.33 -26.59
CA MET A 596 -13.61 26.32 -28.01
C MET A 596 -12.41 26.64 -28.90
N VAL A 597 -12.20 25.85 -29.95
CA VAL A 597 -11.10 26.03 -30.92
C VAL A 597 -11.44 27.12 -31.93
N LEU A 598 -10.56 28.11 -32.11
CA LEU A 598 -10.75 29.18 -33.10
C LEU A 598 -10.14 28.81 -34.47
N ASP A 599 -10.68 29.37 -35.56
CA ASP A 599 -10.15 29.17 -36.90
C ASP A 599 -8.71 29.70 -37.05
N SER A 600 -7.87 28.94 -37.74
CA SER A 600 -6.54 29.40 -38.17
C SER A 600 -6.40 29.24 -39.69
N ASP A 601 -5.86 30.24 -40.37
CA ASP A 601 -5.54 30.23 -41.81
C ASP A 601 -4.40 29.24 -42.15
N VAL A 602 -4.58 27.95 -41.85
CA VAL A 602 -3.57 26.91 -42.07
C VAL A 602 -4.06 25.93 -43.13
N LYS A 603 -3.48 26.03 -44.33
CA LYS A 603 -3.82 25.25 -45.54
C LYS A 603 -3.11 23.89 -45.67
N GLU A 604 -2.66 23.27 -44.58
CA GLU A 604 -1.94 21.99 -44.68
C GLU A 604 -2.80 20.81 -44.20
N LYS A 605 -3.12 19.93 -45.15
CA LYS A 605 -3.77 18.63 -44.89
C LYS A 605 -2.79 17.74 -44.12
N ILE A 606 -3.26 17.22 -42.98
CA ILE A 606 -2.60 16.13 -42.26
C ILE A 606 -2.99 14.83 -42.95
N ASP A 607 -2.08 14.23 -43.73
CA ASP A 607 -2.23 12.88 -44.27
C ASP A 607 -1.84 11.85 -43.21
N VAL A 608 -2.83 11.35 -42.47
CA VAL A 608 -2.73 10.14 -41.65
C VAL A 608 -4.02 9.34 -41.86
N GLU A 609 -3.91 8.06 -42.24
CA GLU A 609 -5.09 7.20 -42.44
C GLU A 609 -5.89 7.03 -41.13
N PRO A 610 -7.23 7.18 -41.13
CA PRO A 610 -8.00 7.45 -39.93
C PRO A 610 -8.79 6.23 -39.47
N HIS A 611 -8.37 5.61 -38.36
CA HIS A 611 -9.27 4.76 -37.59
C HIS A 611 -9.22 5.23 -36.13
N TYR A 612 -10.22 6.06 -35.76
CA TYR A 612 -10.60 6.50 -34.41
C TYR A 612 -10.05 7.81 -33.80
N LEU A 613 -9.59 8.79 -34.58
CA LEU A 613 -9.50 10.17 -34.06
C LEU A 613 -10.02 11.18 -35.09
N HIS A 614 -11.01 11.99 -34.68
CA HIS A 614 -11.48 13.12 -35.47
C HIS A 614 -10.53 14.31 -35.28
N PRO A 615 -10.13 15.03 -36.34
CA PRO A 615 -9.40 16.29 -36.20
C PRO A 615 -10.25 17.28 -35.39
N ALA A 616 -9.63 18.04 -34.49
CA ALA A 616 -10.31 19.14 -33.83
C ALA A 616 -10.71 20.19 -34.89
N VAL A 617 -12.02 20.41 -35.05
CA VAL A 617 -12.56 21.35 -36.04
C VAL A 617 -12.79 22.71 -35.38
N ALA A 618 -12.61 23.80 -36.11
CA ALA A 618 -12.95 25.13 -35.60
C ALA A 618 -14.41 25.17 -35.12
N GLY A 619 -14.62 25.81 -33.96
CA GLY A 619 -15.91 25.84 -33.27
C GLY A 619 -16.20 24.61 -32.41
N GLN A 620 -15.35 23.58 -32.38
CA GLN A 620 -15.57 22.39 -31.55
C GLN A 620 -15.28 22.66 -30.06
N GLU A 621 -16.18 22.18 -29.21
CA GLU A 621 -16.09 22.24 -27.75
C GLU A 621 -15.20 21.11 -27.22
N ILE A 622 -14.18 21.47 -26.44
CA ILE A 622 -13.27 20.55 -25.75
C ILE A 622 -13.72 20.49 -24.29
N SER A 623 -14.27 19.33 -23.89
CA SER A 623 -14.70 19.00 -22.53
C SER A 623 -14.00 17.74 -22.04
N TYR A 624 -13.76 17.62 -20.73
CA TYR A 624 -13.08 16.46 -20.13
C TYR A 624 -13.90 15.16 -20.12
N HIS A 625 -15.18 15.22 -20.52
CA HIS A 625 -16.06 14.07 -20.50
C HIS A 625 -16.95 14.04 -21.72
N ASP A 626 -16.49 13.41 -22.80
CA ASP A 626 -17.37 12.84 -23.83
C ASP A 626 -16.64 11.69 -24.56
N ASN A 627 -16.89 10.47 -24.10
CA ASN A 627 -16.87 9.24 -24.89
C ASN A 627 -17.67 8.19 -24.14
N GLY A 628 -19.00 8.25 -24.29
CA GLY A 628 -19.92 7.27 -23.74
C GLY A 628 -21.28 7.39 -24.40
N LEU A 629 -21.47 6.72 -25.55
CA LEU A 629 -22.79 6.64 -26.16
C LEU A 629 -23.62 5.55 -25.45
N VAL A 630 -24.73 6.04 -24.89
CA VAL A 630 -25.83 5.27 -24.31
C VAL A 630 -26.66 4.66 -25.44
N ASP A 631 -26.93 3.38 -25.29
CA ASP A 631 -27.77 2.55 -26.15
C ASP A 631 -29.23 3.02 -26.14
N LYS A 632 -29.85 3.13 -27.33
CA LYS A 632 -31.32 3.18 -27.50
C LYS A 632 -31.73 2.45 -28.78
N ASP A 633 -32.30 1.28 -28.56
CA ASP A 633 -33.08 0.42 -29.44
C ASP A 633 -33.81 1.09 -30.63
N LYS A 634 -33.69 0.51 -31.83
CA LYS A 634 -34.75 -0.33 -32.47
C LYS A 634 -34.44 -0.69 -33.94
N LYS A 635 -34.49 -2.00 -34.21
CA LYS A 635 -35.00 -2.73 -35.42
C LYS A 635 -34.56 -2.28 -36.83
N LYS A 636 -33.97 -3.23 -37.58
CA LYS A 636 -34.56 -3.84 -38.80
C LYS A 636 -33.71 -4.99 -39.36
N ASP A 637 -34.39 -6.08 -39.70
CA ASP A 637 -34.14 -7.16 -40.70
C ASP A 637 -32.78 -7.12 -41.43
N PHE A 638 -31.95 -8.17 -41.40
CA PHE A 638 -32.05 -9.45 -42.14
C PHE A 638 -30.93 -10.39 -41.67
#